data_AF-A0A2N3QFB9-F1
#
_entry.id   AF-A0A2N3QFB9-F1
#
_cell.length_a   1.000
_cell.length_b   1.000
_cell.length_c   1.000
_cell.angle_alpha   90.00
_cell.angle_beta   90.00
_cell.angle_gamma   90.00
#
_symmetry.space_group_name_H-M   'P 1'
#
loop_
_entity.id
_entity.type
_entity.pdbx_description
1 polymer ?
#
loop_
_entity_poly.entity_id
_entity_poly.type
_entity_poly.pdbx_seq_one_letter_code
_entity_poly.pdbx_strand_id
1 'polypeptide(L)'
;MTAHDAHKAGEAEGEQLAWDFDAPDQEAGNTPATGTQGIPVAADEGVRKYAPGSVQWIAALRADDEDALRLDRLDVSVMDTDAAARLWAKVAAWVESDQVAYYIDDSPVSSDAAYDARMRCLQRLEAAFPSLDSPQSPTHRVGGAFSNDFVSVRHPSRMMSLDDVFSIEELHDWYNGVREDLEWPEDKPLPMTCEVKIDGLALNLIYRNGVLEQGLTRGDGVVGEDITMNVRTISTIPQNLAGPASDIPEFVEIRGEVFMRWDDFHALNERNEDEGHAPFANPRNAAAGSLRQKDPRITATRRLSFYAHGLGTLRWGEGNAHQGHDQVDDQSQAYDLYKKWGIPVSPHNREVTDFSQILDMIDYYGEHRGDIEHALDGIVVKVDDLALQRRLGATSRAPRWAIAYKYPPEEVNTELLNIIVQVGRTGRVTPVAVLKPVYVAGSTVARTTLHNPFEVKRKGILIGDTVVVRKAGDVIPELVGPVLERRKGREDQLHEFVMPTRCPSCGAVLAPAKEGDKDIRCPNVESCPAQLTERIINLGSRKAFDIEHLGDQSAIALTNPEENRPDSVASYDPYRTEIDVKPGQEPEPYEPVEGLQLPPMQTPVLSSEAGLFGLDADMLRDVQVWREAPIIEVREQTDENGKKRKIRRRIGGSGLWHQVPAFWTTPTNAKAATSGKAIEQANARGDDLESYPGYAVPRDAHVVRELTRTLRDGTVARQPVYVRPMENTYKLLEEINKAKQADLWRVLVALSIRRLGPPTARTIADHFGSLEAIEHASVADLTEIGGIGEEIASSVVDWFAKSREPGDWRGRILAAWKAAGVGQVEHENTEPQTLAGMTVVVTGSLEDFSRESAKEAIVSHGGKAAGSVSKKTTYVVVGENPGSKATKAEELGLPILDETQFHRLLDTGEPGEPAARAGAGAADATQPELAD
;
A
#
# COMPACT_ATOMS: atom_id res chain seq x y z
N MET A 1 33.52 -8.09 43.94
CA MET A 1 33.99 -8.35 45.32
C MET A 1 33.36 -7.27 46.18
N THR A 2 32.40 -7.45 47.08
CA THR A 2 31.84 -8.55 47.91
C THR A 2 30.45 -8.02 48.36
N ALA A 3 29.31 -8.63 48.01
CA ALA A 3 28.62 -9.77 48.66
C ALA A 3 28.00 -9.50 50.06
N HIS A 4 26.67 -9.69 50.12
CA HIS A 4 25.83 -10.25 51.22
C HIS A 4 25.59 -9.39 52.48
N ASP A 5 24.46 -9.47 53.21
CA ASP A 5 23.08 -9.95 53.02
C ASP A 5 22.29 -9.63 54.33
N ALA A 6 20.95 -9.59 54.22
CA ALA A 6 19.96 -10.04 55.21
C ALA A 6 19.53 -9.19 56.46
N HIS A 7 18.28 -8.69 56.35
CA HIS A 7 17.05 -9.01 57.14
C HIS A 7 16.52 -8.19 58.35
N LYS A 8 15.22 -7.82 58.19
CA LYS A 8 14.05 -7.74 59.12
C LYS A 8 13.95 -6.52 60.07
N ALA A 9 12.79 -5.89 60.36
CA ALA A 9 11.35 -6.08 60.06
C ALA A 9 10.51 -4.80 60.42
N GLY A 10 9.25 -4.73 59.94
CA GLY A 10 8.14 -3.85 60.40
C GLY A 10 7.38 -3.18 59.24
N GLU A 11 6.29 -3.76 58.68
CA GLU A 11 4.84 -3.49 58.95
C GLU A 11 4.43 -2.02 58.66
N ALA A 12 3.37 -1.66 57.90
CA ALA A 12 2.07 -2.28 57.64
C ALA A 12 1.31 -1.66 56.42
N GLU A 13 0.20 -2.31 56.04
CA GLU A 13 -1.01 -1.84 55.30
C GLU A 13 -0.89 -1.53 53.79
N GLY A 14 -1.76 -1.99 52.89
CA GLY A 14 -3.00 -2.77 53.00
C GLY A 14 -3.45 -3.21 51.59
N GLU A 15 -3.98 -4.43 51.52
CA GLU A 15 -4.22 -5.24 50.32
C GLU A 15 -5.72 -5.27 49.92
N GLN A 16 -5.95 -5.38 48.61
CA GLN A 16 -6.95 -6.20 47.90
C GLN A 16 -8.42 -6.30 48.36
N LEU A 17 -9.30 -6.08 47.38
CA LEU A 17 -10.61 -6.75 47.29
C LEU A 17 -10.77 -7.34 45.88
N ALA A 18 -10.84 -8.68 45.82
CA ALA A 18 -11.58 -9.41 44.81
C ALA A 18 -13.08 -9.44 45.22
N TRP A 19 -13.98 -9.90 44.34
CA TRP A 19 -14.96 -10.98 44.63
C TRP A 19 -15.92 -11.25 43.46
N ASP A 20 -16.33 -12.52 43.45
CA ASP A 20 -17.11 -13.30 42.49
C ASP A 20 -18.64 -13.06 42.49
N PHE A 21 -19.25 -13.70 41.49
CA PHE A 21 -20.65 -13.79 41.06
C PHE A 21 -21.71 -14.34 42.05
N ASP A 22 -22.97 -14.09 41.64
CA ASP A 22 -24.25 -14.79 41.87
C ASP A 22 -25.27 -14.22 42.89
N ALA A 23 -26.49 -13.99 42.35
CA ALA A 23 -27.75 -13.62 43.03
C ALA A 23 -28.47 -14.86 43.61
N PRO A 24 -29.50 -14.71 44.48
CA PRO A 24 -30.88 -14.53 43.94
C PRO A 24 -31.91 -13.76 44.83
N ASP A 25 -32.94 -13.25 44.14
CA ASP A 25 -34.40 -13.17 44.47
C ASP A 25 -35.03 -12.45 45.69
N GLN A 26 -36.09 -11.69 45.35
CA GLN A 26 -37.44 -11.55 45.96
C GLN A 26 -37.87 -10.31 46.81
N GLU A 27 -38.75 -9.53 46.17
CA GLU A 27 -40.12 -9.07 46.57
C GLU A 27 -40.43 -7.98 47.63
N ALA A 28 -41.29 -7.05 47.18
CA ALA A 28 -42.37 -6.29 47.84
C ALA A 28 -42.01 -5.27 48.96
N GLY A 29 -42.59 -4.08 49.11
CA GLY A 29 -43.71 -3.36 48.48
C GLY A 29 -44.11 -2.15 49.39
N ASN A 30 -44.73 -1.12 48.81
CA ASN A 30 -45.49 -0.01 49.43
C ASN A 30 -44.81 1.19 50.16
N THR A 31 -44.76 2.33 49.43
CA THR A 31 -45.25 3.72 49.68
C THR A 31 -45.90 4.15 51.02
N PRO A 32 -46.13 5.48 51.31
CA PRO A 32 -45.61 6.75 50.72
C PRO A 32 -45.36 7.94 51.74
N ALA A 33 -45.01 9.11 51.17
CA ALA A 33 -45.13 10.52 51.65
C ALA A 33 -43.92 11.08 52.41
N THR A 34 -43.31 12.24 52.12
CA THR A 34 -43.66 13.56 51.53
C THR A 34 -42.34 14.18 51.00
N GLY A 35 -42.18 15.00 49.96
CA GLY A 35 -43.04 15.94 49.25
C GLY A 35 -42.25 17.26 49.06
N THR A 36 -41.62 17.46 47.90
CA THR A 36 -41.21 18.79 47.40
C THR A 36 -41.24 18.78 45.87
N GLN A 37 -41.77 19.86 45.31
CA GLN A 37 -42.37 19.98 43.99
C GLN A 37 -41.40 19.70 42.83
N GLY A 38 -41.71 18.66 42.05
CA GLY A 38 -41.14 18.47 40.71
C GLY A 38 -41.82 19.41 39.71
N ILE A 39 -41.00 20.13 38.94
CA ILE A 39 -41.36 20.63 37.61
C ILE A 39 -41.88 19.42 36.82
N PRO A 40 -42.97 19.52 36.04
CA PRO A 40 -43.44 18.37 35.27
C PRO A 40 -42.34 17.99 34.30
N VAL A 41 -41.81 16.77 34.42
CA VAL A 41 -41.13 16.13 33.29
C VAL A 41 -42.21 15.99 32.24
N ALA A 42 -42.21 16.88 31.26
CA ALA A 42 -42.99 16.69 30.05
C ALA A 42 -42.62 15.30 29.52
N ALA A 43 -43.62 14.46 29.27
CA ALA A 43 -43.41 13.22 28.55
C ALA A 43 -42.63 13.55 27.26
N ASP A 44 -41.54 12.82 27.01
CA ASP A 44 -40.73 12.97 25.80
C ASP A 44 -41.58 12.56 24.59
N GLU A 45 -42.36 13.51 24.07
CA GLU A 45 -43.16 13.38 22.84
C GLU A 45 -42.31 13.62 21.57
N GLY A 46 -40.97 13.56 21.68
CA GLY A 46 -40.02 14.08 20.70
C GLY A 46 -40.20 13.57 19.27
N VAL A 47 -40.36 12.25 19.06
CA VAL A 47 -40.57 11.65 17.73
C VAL A 47 -42.06 11.59 17.35
N ARG A 48 -42.96 11.44 18.34
CA ARG A 48 -44.42 11.24 18.13
C ARG A 48 -45.14 12.47 17.57
N LYS A 49 -44.52 13.64 17.70
CA LYS A 49 -45.05 14.92 17.20
C LYS A 49 -44.89 15.08 15.68
N TYR A 50 -43.97 14.35 15.05
CA TYR A 50 -43.67 14.45 13.62
C TYR A 50 -44.33 13.32 12.85
N ALA A 51 -44.71 13.60 11.60
CA ALA A 51 -45.28 12.59 10.71
C ALA A 51 -44.20 11.53 10.38
N PRO A 52 -44.47 10.23 10.55
CA PRO A 52 -43.52 9.17 10.21
C PRO A 52 -42.99 9.31 8.77
N GLY A 53 -41.68 9.24 8.60
CA GLY A 53 -41.01 9.42 7.31
C GLY A 53 -40.72 10.88 6.91
N SER A 54 -41.16 11.89 7.68
CA SER A 54 -40.76 13.28 7.42
C SER A 54 -39.31 13.54 7.82
N VAL A 55 -38.68 14.55 7.22
CA VAL A 55 -37.29 14.95 7.55
C VAL A 55 -37.13 15.24 9.06
N GLN A 56 -38.11 15.90 9.68
CA GLN A 56 -38.08 16.18 11.13
C GLN A 56 -38.23 14.90 11.97
N TRP A 57 -39.02 13.93 11.50
CA TRP A 57 -39.16 12.64 12.16
C TRP A 57 -37.85 11.84 12.10
N ILE A 58 -37.23 11.76 10.92
CA ILE A 58 -35.94 11.08 10.71
C ILE A 58 -34.85 11.71 11.58
N ALA A 59 -34.78 13.04 11.64
CA ALA A 59 -33.83 13.76 12.48
C ALA A 59 -34.02 13.44 13.97
N ALA A 60 -35.26 13.32 14.43
CA ALA A 60 -35.59 13.05 15.83
C ALA A 60 -35.34 11.59 16.28
N LEU A 61 -35.22 10.63 15.35
CA LEU A 61 -34.95 9.22 15.70
C LEU A 61 -33.61 9.06 16.44
N ARG A 62 -33.59 8.18 17.45
CA ARG A 62 -32.44 7.78 18.26
C ARG A 62 -32.03 6.35 17.96
N ALA A 63 -30.77 6.02 18.24
CA ALA A 63 -30.21 4.67 18.05
C ALA A 63 -30.62 3.69 19.16
N ASP A 64 -31.81 3.84 19.74
CA ASP A 64 -32.34 2.94 20.78
C ASP A 64 -33.26 1.85 20.18
N ASP A 65 -33.59 0.87 20.99
CA ASP A 65 -34.44 -0.26 20.60
C ASP A 65 -35.89 0.21 20.29
N GLU A 66 -36.38 1.25 20.97
CA GLU A 66 -37.75 1.70 20.80
C GLU A 66 -37.96 2.35 19.42
N ASP A 67 -37.03 3.20 18.99
CA ASP A 67 -37.02 3.83 17.68
C ASP A 67 -36.69 2.83 16.56
N ALA A 68 -35.83 1.85 16.81
CA ALA A 68 -35.59 0.75 15.88
C ALA A 68 -36.88 -0.01 15.54
N LEU A 69 -37.68 -0.35 16.55
CA LEU A 69 -38.97 -1.04 16.36
C LEU A 69 -40.04 -0.17 15.68
N ARG A 70 -39.92 1.17 15.75
CA ARG A 70 -40.81 2.08 15.00
C ARG A 70 -40.56 2.00 13.49
N LEU A 71 -39.32 1.72 13.06
CA LEU A 71 -38.97 1.58 11.65
C LEU A 71 -39.77 0.46 10.97
N ASP A 72 -40.06 -0.65 11.66
CA ASP A 72 -40.86 -1.76 11.11
C ASP A 72 -42.26 -1.32 10.65
N ARG A 73 -42.82 -0.30 11.30
CA ARG A 73 -44.17 0.22 11.00
C ARG A 73 -44.18 1.33 9.96
N LEU A 74 -43.01 1.79 9.51
CA LEU A 74 -42.90 2.83 8.50
C LEU A 74 -43.24 2.28 7.12
N ASP A 75 -44.13 2.98 6.41
CA ASP A 75 -44.36 2.75 4.99
C ASP A 75 -43.37 3.60 4.17
N VAL A 76 -42.33 2.95 3.66
CA VAL A 76 -41.27 3.62 2.88
C VAL A 76 -41.73 4.00 1.47
N SER A 77 -42.81 3.41 0.96
CA SER A 77 -43.26 3.63 -0.43
C SER A 77 -43.87 5.00 -0.68
N VAL A 78 -44.27 5.69 0.39
CA VAL A 78 -44.87 7.02 0.35
C VAL A 78 -43.88 8.14 0.66
N MET A 79 -42.60 7.80 0.86
CA MET A 79 -41.54 8.78 1.15
C MET A 79 -41.06 9.45 -0.14
N ASP A 80 -40.55 10.68 -0.02
CA ASP A 80 -39.77 11.30 -1.09
C ASP A 80 -38.31 10.78 -1.08
N THR A 81 -37.62 10.94 -2.22
CA THR A 81 -36.27 10.41 -2.42
C THR A 81 -35.23 10.98 -1.46
N ASP A 82 -35.35 12.25 -1.07
CA ASP A 82 -34.40 12.91 -0.15
C ASP A 82 -34.57 12.40 1.29
N ALA A 83 -35.82 12.32 1.75
CA ALA A 83 -36.15 11.74 3.05
C ALA A 83 -35.74 10.25 3.12
N ALA A 84 -35.93 9.49 2.04
CA ALA A 84 -35.51 8.10 1.95
C ALA A 84 -33.97 7.96 2.04
N ALA A 85 -33.22 8.80 1.33
CA ALA A 85 -31.76 8.80 1.39
C ALA A 85 -31.23 9.16 2.80
N ARG A 86 -31.82 10.17 3.45
CA ARG A 86 -31.47 10.59 4.82
C ARG A 86 -31.74 9.48 5.83
N LEU A 87 -32.89 8.81 5.73
CA LEU A 87 -33.23 7.69 6.61
C LEU A 87 -32.30 6.50 6.36
N TRP A 88 -32.02 6.17 5.09
CA TRP A 88 -31.11 5.08 4.73
C TRP A 88 -29.72 5.30 5.33
N ALA A 89 -29.12 6.48 5.13
CA ALA A 89 -27.78 6.79 5.65
C ALA A 89 -27.72 6.66 7.18
N LYS A 90 -28.76 7.15 7.88
CA LYS A 90 -28.84 7.08 9.35
C LYS A 90 -28.98 5.65 9.86
N VAL A 91 -29.86 4.85 9.25
CA VAL A 91 -30.08 3.46 9.66
C VAL A 91 -28.89 2.57 9.28
N ALA A 92 -28.25 2.80 8.13
CA ALA A 92 -27.06 2.07 7.69
C ALA A 92 -25.92 2.26 8.69
N ALA A 93 -25.66 3.49 9.13
CA ALA A 93 -24.66 3.78 10.16
C ALA A 93 -24.95 3.05 11.48
N TRP A 94 -26.21 2.94 11.91
CA TRP A 94 -26.58 2.19 13.11
C TRP A 94 -26.34 0.69 12.95
N VAL A 95 -26.75 0.11 11.82
CA VAL A 95 -26.53 -1.32 11.53
C VAL A 95 -25.04 -1.65 11.49
N GLU A 96 -24.22 -0.80 10.88
CA GLU A 96 -22.76 -0.98 10.89
C GLU A 96 -22.18 -0.86 12.30
N SER A 97 -22.63 0.10 13.10
CA SER A 97 -22.22 0.23 14.50
C SER A 97 -22.61 -0.99 15.33
N ASP A 98 -23.81 -1.54 15.13
CA ASP A 98 -24.26 -2.78 15.78
C ASP A 98 -23.40 -3.97 15.35
N GLN A 99 -23.04 -4.07 14.07
CA GLN A 99 -22.14 -5.10 13.55
C GLN A 99 -20.73 -5.00 14.17
N VAL A 100 -20.19 -3.79 14.35
CA VAL A 100 -18.91 -3.58 15.04
C VAL A 100 -19.03 -4.03 16.50
N ALA A 101 -20.04 -3.54 17.21
CA ALA A 101 -20.24 -3.89 18.63
C ALA A 101 -20.43 -5.40 18.84
N TYR A 102 -21.15 -6.08 17.94
CA TYR A 102 -21.41 -7.53 18.03
C TYR A 102 -20.22 -8.38 17.58
N TYR A 103 -19.65 -8.12 16.40
CA TYR A 103 -18.64 -9.00 15.79
C TYR A 103 -17.19 -8.64 16.14
N ILE A 104 -16.92 -7.39 16.54
CA ILE A 104 -15.57 -6.87 16.83
C ILE A 104 -15.38 -6.72 18.33
N ASP A 105 -16.27 -5.98 18.99
CA ASP A 105 -16.11 -5.61 20.41
C ASP A 105 -16.66 -6.67 21.39
N ASP A 106 -17.40 -7.67 20.88
CA ASP A 106 -18.12 -8.70 21.66
C ASP A 106 -19.02 -8.08 22.76
N SER A 107 -19.59 -6.91 22.49
CA SER A 107 -20.37 -6.09 23.41
C SER A 107 -21.57 -5.46 22.69
N PRO A 108 -22.58 -6.24 22.28
CA PRO A 108 -23.75 -5.74 21.57
C PRO A 108 -24.47 -4.61 22.34
N VAL A 109 -24.67 -3.49 21.65
CA VAL A 109 -25.34 -2.30 22.19
C VAL A 109 -26.84 -2.26 21.88
N SER A 110 -27.31 -3.10 20.95
CA SER A 110 -28.70 -3.19 20.51
C SER A 110 -29.20 -4.63 20.63
N SER A 111 -30.49 -4.82 20.94
CA SER A 111 -31.07 -6.16 20.91
C SER A 111 -31.17 -6.73 19.49
N ASP A 112 -31.18 -8.05 19.35
CA ASP A 112 -31.38 -8.73 18.06
C ASP A 112 -32.64 -8.22 17.33
N ALA A 113 -33.72 -7.94 18.09
CA ALA A 113 -34.95 -7.42 17.52
C ALA A 113 -34.80 -6.00 16.94
N ALA A 114 -34.00 -5.15 17.59
CA ALA A 114 -33.70 -3.81 17.12
C ALA A 114 -32.79 -3.84 15.89
N TYR A 115 -31.76 -4.69 15.91
CA TYR A 115 -30.88 -4.93 14.77
C TYR A 115 -31.67 -5.40 13.54
N ASP A 116 -32.51 -6.41 13.72
CA ASP A 116 -33.35 -6.97 12.66
C ASP A 116 -34.33 -5.94 12.10
N ALA A 117 -34.92 -5.09 12.94
CA ALA A 117 -35.83 -4.03 12.50
C ALA A 117 -35.11 -2.97 11.65
N ARG A 118 -33.88 -2.60 12.03
CA ARG A 118 -33.02 -1.69 11.24
C ARG A 118 -32.62 -2.32 9.90
N MET A 119 -32.23 -3.59 9.91
CA MET A 119 -31.87 -4.33 8.68
C MET A 119 -33.07 -4.46 7.72
N ARG A 120 -34.26 -4.82 8.23
CA ARG A 120 -35.50 -4.84 7.43
C ARG A 120 -35.88 -3.47 6.90
N CYS A 121 -35.59 -2.39 7.64
CA CYS A 121 -35.81 -1.03 7.15
C CYS A 121 -34.93 -0.72 5.94
N LEU A 122 -33.62 -1.01 6.01
CA LEU A 122 -32.69 -0.81 4.89
C LEU A 122 -33.13 -1.59 3.64
N GLN A 123 -33.45 -2.87 3.80
CA GLN A 123 -33.92 -3.71 2.70
C GLN A 123 -35.18 -3.15 2.04
N ARG A 124 -36.12 -2.61 2.82
CA ARG A 124 -37.34 -1.97 2.28
C ARG A 124 -37.03 -0.66 1.57
N LEU A 125 -36.13 0.16 2.10
CA LEU A 125 -35.69 1.40 1.45
C LEU A 125 -34.99 1.14 0.12
N GLU A 126 -34.09 0.16 0.05
CA GLU A 126 -33.38 -0.22 -1.17
C GLU A 126 -34.33 -0.80 -2.23
N ALA A 127 -35.29 -1.62 -1.80
CA ALA A 127 -36.31 -2.16 -2.71
C ALA A 127 -37.24 -1.07 -3.26
N ALA A 128 -37.59 -0.05 -2.47
CA ALA A 128 -38.45 1.05 -2.89
C ALA A 128 -37.70 2.13 -3.69
N PHE A 129 -36.41 2.33 -3.41
CA PHE A 129 -35.55 3.33 -4.03
C PHE A 129 -34.25 2.66 -4.52
N PRO A 130 -34.25 2.07 -5.74
CA PRO A 130 -33.10 1.30 -6.25
C PRO A 130 -31.78 2.07 -6.36
N SER A 131 -31.81 3.41 -6.37
CA SER A 131 -30.59 4.24 -6.32
C SER A 131 -29.86 4.17 -4.97
N LEU A 132 -30.50 3.68 -3.91
CA LEU A 132 -29.91 3.47 -2.58
C LEU A 132 -29.29 2.07 -2.45
N ASP A 133 -29.64 1.16 -3.36
CA ASP A 133 -29.09 -0.20 -3.41
C ASP A 133 -27.66 -0.17 -3.97
N SER A 134 -26.69 -0.03 -3.07
CA SER A 134 -25.27 -0.02 -3.40
C SER A 134 -24.60 -1.32 -2.93
N PRO A 135 -23.58 -1.84 -3.64
CA PRO A 135 -22.80 -2.99 -3.18
C PRO A 135 -22.20 -2.83 -1.78
N GLN A 136 -22.05 -1.59 -1.30
CA GLN A 136 -21.55 -1.26 0.03
C GLN A 136 -22.62 -1.38 1.13
N SER A 137 -23.90 -1.55 0.79
CA SER A 137 -24.96 -1.61 1.80
C SER A 137 -24.72 -2.74 2.81
N PRO A 138 -25.01 -2.51 4.12
CA PRO A 138 -25.02 -3.57 5.11
C PRO A 138 -25.92 -4.77 4.74
N THR A 139 -26.92 -4.57 3.88
CA THR A 139 -27.86 -5.61 3.43
C THR A 139 -27.22 -6.67 2.53
N HIS A 140 -26.13 -6.35 1.83
CA HIS A 140 -25.38 -7.29 0.98
C HIS A 140 -24.34 -8.11 1.75
N ARG A 141 -24.09 -7.78 3.03
CA ARG A 141 -23.06 -8.42 3.86
C ARG A 141 -23.69 -9.49 4.76
N VAL A 142 -23.42 -10.76 4.48
CA VAL A 142 -23.98 -11.89 5.26
C VAL A 142 -23.03 -12.34 6.37
N GLY A 143 -23.49 -12.29 7.62
CA GLY A 143 -22.91 -13.05 8.74
C GLY A 143 -21.53 -12.65 9.25
N GLY A 144 -21.16 -11.36 9.15
CA GLY A 144 -19.87 -10.88 9.66
C GLY A 144 -18.64 -11.33 8.84
N ALA A 145 -18.85 -11.90 7.65
CA ALA A 145 -17.76 -12.15 6.71
C ALA A 145 -17.28 -10.81 6.12
N PHE A 146 -16.14 -10.32 6.59
CA PHE A 146 -15.51 -9.12 6.04
C PHE A 146 -15.05 -9.39 4.59
N SER A 147 -15.35 -8.46 3.68
CA SER A 147 -14.96 -8.55 2.27
C SER A 147 -13.45 -8.68 2.12
N ASN A 148 -12.99 -9.42 1.10
CA ASN A 148 -11.58 -9.58 0.80
C ASN A 148 -10.98 -8.41 0.01
N ASP A 149 -11.81 -7.49 -0.49
CA ASP A 149 -11.42 -6.44 -1.44
C ASP A 149 -11.80 -5.04 -0.93
N PHE A 150 -10.84 -4.10 -1.02
CA PHE A 150 -11.08 -2.68 -0.80
C PHE A 150 -11.57 -2.04 -2.08
N VAL A 151 -12.76 -1.43 -2.04
CA VAL A 151 -13.36 -0.78 -3.21
C VAL A 151 -12.68 0.55 -3.46
N SER A 152 -12.34 0.83 -4.73
CA SER A 152 -11.83 2.14 -5.14
C SER A 152 -12.95 3.17 -5.24
N VAL A 153 -12.82 4.31 -4.56
CA VAL A 153 -13.83 5.37 -4.47
C VAL A 153 -13.19 6.72 -4.80
N ARG A 154 -13.85 7.50 -5.67
CA ARG A 154 -13.41 8.87 -5.99
C ARG A 154 -13.61 9.80 -4.79
N HIS A 155 -12.61 10.60 -4.45
CA HIS A 155 -12.72 11.62 -3.43
C HIS A 155 -13.68 12.74 -3.88
N PRO A 156 -14.53 13.28 -2.98
CA PRO A 156 -15.38 14.43 -3.30
C PRO A 156 -14.57 15.68 -3.68
N SER A 157 -13.43 15.90 -3.02
CA SER A 157 -12.44 16.89 -3.41
C SER A 157 -11.05 16.27 -3.50
N ARG A 158 -10.23 16.73 -4.45
CA ARG A 158 -8.90 16.15 -4.72
C ARG A 158 -7.96 16.27 -3.51
N MET A 159 -7.28 15.19 -3.15
CA MET A 159 -6.20 15.19 -2.17
C MET A 159 -4.85 15.39 -2.86
N MET A 160 -4.19 16.51 -2.57
CA MET A 160 -2.88 16.83 -3.15
C MET A 160 -1.73 16.33 -2.29
N SER A 161 -0.53 16.25 -2.89
CA SER A 161 0.72 16.11 -2.15
C SER A 161 1.23 17.49 -1.74
N LEU A 162 2.22 17.55 -0.85
CA LEU A 162 3.03 18.75 -0.66
C LEU A 162 4.28 18.67 -1.55
N ASP A 163 4.80 19.83 -1.95
CA ASP A 163 6.17 19.96 -2.46
C ASP A 163 7.15 19.97 -1.27
N ASP A 164 8.33 19.43 -1.49
CA ASP A 164 9.36 19.27 -0.46
C ASP A 164 10.50 20.28 -0.69
N VAL A 165 11.02 20.84 0.39
CA VAL A 165 12.30 21.56 0.44
C VAL A 165 13.23 20.89 1.44
N PHE A 166 14.54 20.92 1.15
CA PHE A 166 15.55 20.18 1.93
C PHE A 166 16.59 21.09 2.58
N SER A 167 16.51 22.40 2.35
CA SER A 167 17.37 23.40 2.97
C SER A 167 16.58 24.60 3.47
N ILE A 168 17.17 25.34 4.41
CA ILE A 168 16.58 26.57 4.95
C ILE A 168 16.51 27.65 3.87
N GLU A 169 17.50 27.70 2.97
CA GLU A 169 17.52 28.61 1.84
C GLU A 169 16.36 28.34 0.88
N GLU A 170 16.13 27.08 0.50
CA GLU A 170 14.99 26.70 -0.36
C GLU A 170 13.65 27.07 0.29
N LEU A 171 13.51 26.86 1.60
CA LEU A 171 12.31 27.24 2.36
C LEU A 171 12.11 28.76 2.39
N HIS A 172 13.20 29.52 2.56
CA HIS A 172 13.18 30.97 2.56
C HIS A 172 12.81 31.53 1.19
N ASP A 173 13.36 30.96 0.12
CA ASP A 173 13.02 31.32 -1.26
C ASP A 173 11.54 31.07 -1.56
N TRP A 174 10.99 29.94 -1.11
CA TRP A 174 9.55 29.67 -1.19
C TRP A 174 8.72 30.70 -0.41
N TYR A 175 9.10 31.01 0.84
CA TYR A 175 8.41 32.00 1.67
C TYR A 175 8.37 33.38 1.01
N ASN A 176 9.49 33.83 0.44
CA ASN A 176 9.55 35.09 -0.31
C ASN A 176 8.71 35.04 -1.59
N GLY A 177 8.76 33.94 -2.33
CA GLY A 177 7.92 33.73 -3.52
C GLY A 177 6.43 33.83 -3.21
N VAL A 178 5.97 33.24 -2.10
CA VAL A 178 4.58 33.38 -1.64
C VAL A 178 4.22 34.84 -1.35
N ARG A 179 5.10 35.60 -0.70
CA ARG A 179 4.86 37.03 -0.42
C ARG A 179 4.81 37.85 -1.71
N GLU A 180 5.71 37.59 -2.65
CA GLU A 180 5.74 38.27 -3.96
C GLU A 180 4.48 37.96 -4.78
N ASP A 181 4.08 36.70 -4.88
CA ASP A 181 2.87 36.26 -5.60
C ASP A 181 1.58 36.89 -5.04
N LEU A 182 1.54 37.12 -3.72
CA LEU A 182 0.44 37.78 -3.05
C LEU A 182 0.51 39.32 -3.09
N GLU A 183 1.62 39.89 -3.57
CA GLU A 183 1.96 41.31 -3.44
C GLU A 183 1.88 41.79 -1.97
N TRP A 184 2.37 40.95 -1.04
CA TRP A 184 2.23 41.18 0.40
C TRP A 184 3.28 42.19 0.90
N PRO A 185 2.88 43.27 1.61
CA PRO A 185 3.82 44.30 2.06
C PRO A 185 4.92 43.74 2.97
N GLU A 186 6.19 44.13 2.77
CA GLU A 186 7.34 43.64 3.56
C GLU A 186 7.16 43.86 5.08
N ASP A 187 6.54 44.96 5.47
CA ASP A 187 6.31 45.34 6.87
C ASP A 187 5.07 44.69 7.49
N LYS A 188 4.26 43.98 6.69
CA LYS A 188 3.07 43.28 7.16
C LYS A 188 3.40 41.80 7.45
N PRO A 189 3.14 41.32 8.69
CA PRO A 189 3.23 39.89 9.00
C PRO A 189 2.28 39.08 8.11
N LEU A 190 2.69 37.88 7.71
CA LEU A 190 1.85 36.97 6.92
C LEU A 190 1.39 35.83 7.85
N PRO A 191 0.09 35.75 8.20
CA PRO A 191 -0.43 34.66 9.01
C PRO A 191 -0.23 33.31 8.32
N MET A 192 0.40 32.39 9.03
CA MET A 192 0.71 31.04 8.58
C MET A 192 0.51 30.06 9.73
N THR A 193 0.43 28.78 9.41
CA THR A 193 0.45 27.68 10.37
C THR A 193 1.65 26.78 10.11
N CYS A 194 2.30 26.36 11.19
CA CYS A 194 3.34 25.34 11.18
C CYS A 194 2.88 24.10 11.93
N GLU A 195 3.14 22.95 11.33
CA GLU A 195 2.66 21.66 11.82
C GLU A 195 3.78 20.63 11.73
N VAL A 196 3.83 19.71 12.68
CA VAL A 196 4.72 18.55 12.57
C VAL A 196 4.27 17.67 11.40
N LYS A 197 5.20 17.29 10.52
CA LYS A 197 4.89 16.42 9.40
C LYS A 197 4.92 14.98 9.88
N ILE A 198 3.74 14.44 10.18
CA ILE A 198 3.53 13.10 10.71
C ILE A 198 3.95 12.06 9.66
N ASP A 199 4.78 11.09 10.04
CA ASP A 199 5.17 9.99 9.15
C ASP A 199 4.17 8.82 9.25
N GLY A 200 3.03 8.99 8.58
CA GLY A 200 1.92 8.04 8.62
C GLY A 200 1.30 7.74 7.25
N LEU A 201 -0.02 7.58 7.25
CA LEU A 201 -0.83 7.41 6.05
C LEU A 201 -2.01 8.41 6.04
N ALA A 202 -2.06 9.22 4.99
CA ALA A 202 -3.15 10.17 4.75
C ALA A 202 -4.52 9.47 4.62
N LEU A 203 -5.50 10.03 5.34
CA LEU A 203 -6.88 9.57 5.42
C LEU A 203 -7.85 10.73 5.21
N ASN A 204 -8.91 10.50 4.42
CA ASN A 204 -10.05 11.41 4.27
C ASN A 204 -11.27 10.83 4.99
N LEU A 205 -11.77 11.52 5.99
CA LEU A 205 -13.01 11.16 6.68
C LEU A 205 -14.15 11.98 6.11
N ILE A 206 -15.23 11.32 5.71
CA ILE A 206 -16.42 11.95 5.15
C ILE A 206 -17.54 11.80 6.17
N TYR A 207 -18.03 12.93 6.68
CA TYR A 207 -19.18 12.99 7.56
C TYR A 207 -20.38 13.60 6.84
N ARG A 208 -21.56 12.98 7.02
CA ARG A 208 -22.85 13.56 6.59
C ARG A 208 -23.76 13.75 7.77
N ASN A 209 -24.27 14.97 7.93
CA ASN A 209 -25.12 15.35 9.05
C ASN A 209 -24.51 14.92 10.41
N GLY A 210 -23.18 15.04 10.53
CA GLY A 210 -22.43 14.66 11.72
C GLY A 210 -22.11 13.18 11.88
N VAL A 211 -22.54 12.29 10.99
CA VAL A 211 -22.27 10.84 11.09
C VAL A 211 -21.14 10.45 10.16
N LEU A 212 -20.17 9.67 10.64
CA LEU A 212 -19.08 9.13 9.81
C LEU A 212 -19.66 8.17 8.77
N GLU A 213 -19.64 8.61 7.52
CA GLU A 213 -20.15 7.86 6.37
C GLU A 213 -19.03 7.02 5.74
N GLN A 214 -17.86 7.63 5.47
CA GLN A 214 -16.76 6.94 4.81
C GLN A 214 -15.38 7.35 5.33
N GLY A 215 -14.45 6.40 5.31
CA GLY A 215 -13.02 6.64 5.51
C GLY A 215 -12.23 6.16 4.30
N LEU A 216 -11.58 7.08 3.58
CA LEU A 216 -10.87 6.79 2.33
C LEU A 216 -9.36 6.98 2.50
N THR A 217 -8.56 6.03 2.02
CA THR A 217 -7.12 6.27 1.81
C THR A 217 -6.93 7.31 0.71
N ARG A 218 -5.75 7.95 0.64
CA ARG A 218 -5.47 8.93 -0.43
C ARG A 218 -5.46 8.35 -1.85
N GLY A 219 -5.00 7.10 -2.02
CA GLY A 219 -4.68 6.51 -3.33
C GLY A 219 -3.83 7.44 -4.21
N ASP A 220 -4.32 7.75 -5.41
CA ASP A 220 -3.67 8.66 -6.37
C ASP A 220 -4.02 10.15 -6.16
N GLY A 221 -4.84 10.45 -5.15
CA GLY A 221 -5.33 11.78 -4.82
C GLY A 221 -6.70 12.12 -5.44
N VAL A 222 -7.15 11.35 -6.43
CA VAL A 222 -8.48 11.45 -7.04
C VAL A 222 -9.33 10.26 -6.62
N VAL A 223 -8.75 9.05 -6.63
CA VAL A 223 -9.38 7.80 -6.22
C VAL A 223 -8.60 7.21 -5.06
N GLY A 224 -9.33 6.93 -3.97
CA GLY A 224 -8.85 6.27 -2.77
C GLY A 224 -9.43 4.88 -2.60
N GLU A 225 -8.98 4.14 -1.59
CA GLU A 225 -9.57 2.88 -1.17
C GLU A 225 -10.53 3.12 0.00
N ASP A 226 -11.75 2.60 -0.06
CA ASP A 226 -12.69 2.62 1.07
C ASP A 226 -12.24 1.62 2.14
N ILE A 227 -11.89 2.17 3.31
CA ILE A 227 -11.40 1.45 4.49
C ILE A 227 -12.26 1.78 5.71
N THR A 228 -13.54 2.14 5.50
CA THR A 228 -14.44 2.65 6.54
C THR A 228 -14.49 1.72 7.76
N MET A 229 -14.61 0.41 7.57
CA MET A 229 -14.66 -0.54 8.67
C MET A 229 -13.39 -0.54 9.53
N ASN A 230 -12.21 -0.40 8.92
CA ASN A 230 -10.94 -0.33 9.64
C ASN A 230 -10.80 1.00 10.38
N VAL A 231 -11.23 2.09 9.75
CA VAL A 231 -11.26 3.43 10.36
C VAL A 231 -12.17 3.47 11.58
N ARG A 232 -13.32 2.78 11.54
CA ARG A 232 -14.24 2.73 12.70
C ARG A 232 -13.62 2.07 13.94
N THR A 233 -12.56 1.27 13.79
CA THR A 233 -11.83 0.67 14.93
C THR A 233 -10.81 1.60 15.60
N ILE A 234 -10.56 2.78 15.01
CA ILE A 234 -9.64 3.78 15.56
C ILE A 234 -10.40 4.59 16.61
N SER A 235 -10.13 4.30 17.89
CA SER A 235 -10.87 4.90 19.01
C SER A 235 -10.81 6.42 19.09
N THR A 236 -9.78 7.05 18.52
CA THR A 236 -9.65 8.51 18.49
C THR A 236 -10.53 9.17 17.42
N ILE A 237 -11.16 8.41 16.52
CA ILE A 237 -12.04 8.94 15.47
C ILE A 237 -13.50 8.80 15.94
N PRO A 238 -14.23 9.90 16.15
CA PRO A 238 -15.60 9.84 16.62
C PRO A 238 -16.53 9.33 15.51
N GLN A 239 -17.42 8.38 15.84
CA GLN A 239 -18.44 7.91 14.89
C GLN A 239 -19.48 8.99 14.57
N ASN A 240 -19.72 9.89 15.52
CA ASN A 240 -20.58 11.05 15.38
C ASN A 240 -19.83 12.29 15.86
N LEU A 241 -19.85 13.37 15.08
CA LEU A 241 -19.30 14.65 15.48
C LEU A 241 -20.02 15.16 16.73
N ALA A 242 -19.24 15.61 17.72
CA ALA A 242 -19.76 16.19 18.94
C ALA A 242 -20.21 17.66 18.73
N GLY A 243 -21.06 18.16 19.61
CA GLY A 243 -21.50 19.57 19.60
C GLY A 243 -23.01 19.76 19.42
N PRO A 244 -23.50 21.00 19.50
CA PRO A 244 -24.91 21.31 19.28
C PRO A 244 -25.28 21.10 17.81
N ALA A 245 -26.53 20.70 17.53
CA ALA A 245 -27.00 20.43 16.16
C ALA A 245 -26.81 21.61 15.19
N SER A 246 -26.77 22.84 15.70
CA SER A 246 -26.49 24.05 14.92
C SER A 246 -25.09 24.09 14.31
N ASP A 247 -24.14 23.39 14.93
CA ASP A 247 -22.71 23.41 14.61
C ASP A 247 -22.29 22.12 13.89
N ILE A 248 -23.26 21.29 13.50
CA ILE A 248 -23.04 20.06 12.74
C ILE A 248 -23.29 20.37 11.25
N PRO A 249 -22.28 20.18 10.37
CA PRO A 249 -22.46 20.41 8.95
C PRO A 249 -23.29 19.30 8.29
N GLU A 250 -23.96 19.64 7.19
CA GLU A 250 -24.64 18.67 6.34
C GLU A 250 -23.61 17.73 5.68
N PHE A 251 -22.45 18.29 5.31
CA PHE A 251 -21.35 17.55 4.69
C PHE A 251 -20.00 18.13 5.12
N VAL A 252 -19.06 17.29 5.55
CA VAL A 252 -17.67 17.72 5.75
C VAL A 252 -16.67 16.62 5.42
N GLU A 253 -15.60 17.01 4.71
CA GLU A 253 -14.39 16.21 4.52
C GLU A 253 -13.31 16.66 5.51
N ILE A 254 -12.89 15.75 6.39
CA ILE A 254 -11.83 15.98 7.37
C ILE A 254 -10.62 15.14 6.97
N ARG A 255 -9.53 15.81 6.60
CA ARG A 255 -8.28 15.16 6.18
C ARG A 255 -7.29 15.15 7.33
N GLY A 256 -6.62 14.02 7.48
CA GLY A 256 -5.62 13.85 8.51
C GLY A 256 -4.66 12.72 8.20
N GLU A 257 -3.76 12.46 9.15
CA GLU A 257 -2.81 11.36 9.07
C GLU A 257 -3.16 10.31 10.11
N VAL A 258 -3.26 9.05 9.67
CA VAL A 258 -3.25 7.89 10.57
C VAL A 258 -1.82 7.52 10.87
N PHE A 259 -1.49 7.38 12.15
CA PHE A 259 -0.14 7.06 12.60
C PHE A 259 -0.18 6.06 13.77
N MET A 260 1.00 5.56 14.11
CA MET A 260 1.21 4.70 15.27
C MET A 260 2.14 5.42 16.23
N ARG A 261 1.78 5.46 17.51
CA ARG A 261 2.64 6.02 18.55
C ARG A 261 3.88 5.17 18.74
N TRP A 262 4.98 5.75 19.23
CA TRP A 262 6.23 5.01 19.46
C TRP A 262 6.02 3.80 20.38
N ASP A 263 5.33 3.98 21.50
CA ASP A 263 5.09 2.90 22.47
C ASP A 263 4.27 1.75 21.85
N ASP A 264 3.22 2.07 21.09
CA ASP A 264 2.38 1.09 20.40
C ASP A 264 3.14 0.37 19.28
N PHE A 265 4.01 1.08 18.56
CA PHE A 265 4.88 0.51 17.53
C PHE A 265 5.89 -0.47 18.13
N HIS A 266 6.56 -0.10 19.23
CA HIS A 266 7.48 -0.97 19.93
C HIS A 266 6.78 -2.21 20.49
N ALA A 267 5.62 -2.04 21.14
CA ALA A 267 4.81 -3.15 21.65
C ALA A 267 4.30 -4.07 20.53
N LEU A 268 3.97 -3.53 19.35
CA LEU A 268 3.57 -4.34 18.19
C LEU A 268 4.75 -5.16 17.65
N ASN A 269 5.93 -4.55 17.55
CA ASN A 269 7.11 -5.25 17.07
C ASN A 269 7.58 -6.32 18.06
N GLU A 270 7.56 -6.05 19.36
CA GLU A 270 7.85 -7.04 20.39
C GLU A 270 6.91 -8.25 20.29
N ARG A 271 5.60 -8.02 20.15
CA ARG A 271 4.62 -9.10 19.91
C ARG A 271 4.90 -9.87 18.63
N ASN A 272 5.21 -9.19 17.53
CA ASN A 272 5.56 -9.87 16.27
C ASN A 272 6.81 -10.74 16.44
N GLU A 273 7.83 -10.24 17.11
CA GLU A 273 9.07 -10.98 17.37
C GLU A 273 8.82 -12.20 18.28
N ASP A 274 8.01 -12.05 19.32
CA ASP A 274 7.59 -13.14 20.22
C ASP A 274 6.80 -14.24 19.48
N GLU A 275 5.99 -13.84 18.50
CA GLU A 275 5.24 -14.75 17.62
C GLU A 275 6.09 -15.33 16.47
N GLY A 276 7.34 -14.89 16.32
CA GLY A 276 8.25 -15.33 15.26
C GLY A 276 8.00 -14.67 13.89
N HIS A 277 7.21 -13.61 13.85
CA HIS A 277 7.00 -12.76 12.67
C HIS A 277 8.12 -11.70 12.54
N ALA A 278 8.33 -11.21 11.32
CA ALA A 278 9.27 -10.12 11.09
C ALA A 278 8.71 -8.80 11.66
N PRO A 279 9.50 -8.01 12.41
CA PRO A 279 9.05 -6.71 12.90
C PRO A 279 8.83 -5.74 11.72
N PHE A 280 7.91 -4.80 11.89
CA PHE A 280 7.77 -3.69 10.96
C PHE A 280 9.01 -2.81 11.02
N ALA A 281 9.45 -2.36 9.85
CA ALA A 281 10.60 -1.48 9.74
C ALA A 281 10.38 -0.18 10.52
N ASN A 282 9.40 0.63 10.12
CA ASN A 282 9.12 1.94 10.70
C ASN A 282 7.63 2.09 11.05
N PRO A 283 7.28 3.10 11.88
CA PRO A 283 5.90 3.39 12.25
C PRO A 283 4.96 3.63 11.06
N ARG A 284 5.45 4.26 9.99
CA ARG A 284 4.67 4.50 8.76
C ARG A 284 4.18 3.20 8.12
N ASN A 285 5.08 2.24 7.91
CA ASN A 285 4.76 0.94 7.34
C ASN A 285 3.89 0.11 8.29
N ALA A 286 4.15 0.22 9.60
CA ALA A 286 3.32 -0.42 10.60
C ALA A 286 1.89 0.13 10.58
N ALA A 287 1.71 1.45 10.48
CA ALA A 287 0.41 2.11 10.38
C ALA A 287 -0.32 1.72 9.09
N ALA A 288 0.34 1.83 7.93
CA ALA A 288 -0.25 1.48 6.64
C ALA A 288 -0.64 -0.01 6.57
N GLY A 289 0.24 -0.91 7.03
CA GLY A 289 -0.05 -2.34 7.11
C GLY A 289 -1.18 -2.65 8.08
N SER A 290 -1.22 -1.97 9.23
CA SER A 290 -2.26 -2.17 10.24
C SER A 290 -3.62 -1.64 9.83
N LEU A 291 -3.67 -0.56 9.03
CA LEU A 291 -4.91 0.04 8.56
C LEU A 291 -5.53 -0.72 7.38
N ARG A 292 -4.72 -1.36 6.54
CA ARG A 292 -5.17 -2.09 5.34
C ARG A 292 -5.31 -3.58 5.62
N GLN A 293 -6.05 -3.92 6.66
CA GLN A 293 -6.37 -5.31 7.01
C GLN A 293 -7.73 -5.71 6.44
N LYS A 294 -7.81 -6.92 5.88
CA LYS A 294 -9.09 -7.47 5.39
C LYS A 294 -10.07 -7.72 6.53
N ASP A 295 -9.54 -8.07 7.70
CA ASP A 295 -10.30 -8.21 8.94
C ASP A 295 -10.07 -6.98 9.83
N PRO A 296 -11.08 -6.11 10.01
CA PRO A 296 -10.98 -4.92 10.85
C PRO A 296 -10.63 -5.22 12.30
N ARG A 297 -10.94 -6.43 12.79
CA ARG A 297 -10.56 -6.86 14.16
C ARG A 297 -9.06 -6.87 14.33
N ILE A 298 -8.30 -7.16 13.27
CA ILE A 298 -6.85 -7.06 13.31
C ILE A 298 -6.48 -5.59 13.50
N THR A 299 -7.03 -4.66 12.73
CA THR A 299 -6.77 -3.21 12.88
C THR A 299 -7.06 -2.73 14.31
N ALA A 300 -8.17 -3.18 14.92
CA ALA A 300 -8.52 -2.84 16.30
C ALA A 300 -7.42 -3.19 17.31
N THR A 301 -6.71 -4.32 17.12
CA THR A 301 -5.59 -4.72 18.00
C THR A 301 -4.30 -3.91 17.83
N ARG A 302 -4.22 -3.07 16.79
CA ARG A 302 -3.00 -2.34 16.39
C ARG A 302 -2.92 -0.91 16.94
N ARG A 303 -3.96 -0.44 17.66
CA ARG A 303 -3.97 0.85 18.39
C ARG A 303 -3.49 2.03 17.54
N LEU A 304 -4.08 2.18 16.36
CA LEU A 304 -3.80 3.33 15.51
C LEU A 304 -4.36 4.62 16.14
N SER A 305 -3.73 5.75 15.81
CA SER A 305 -4.15 7.09 16.19
C SER A 305 -4.33 7.95 14.95
N PHE A 306 -5.08 9.04 15.07
CA PHE A 306 -5.35 9.97 13.98
C PHE A 306 -5.18 11.42 14.45
N TYR A 307 -4.64 12.29 13.60
CA TYR A 307 -4.71 13.74 13.77
C TYR A 307 -5.18 14.42 12.49
N ALA A 308 -6.16 15.32 12.62
CA ALA A 308 -6.64 16.14 11.52
C ALA A 308 -5.67 17.29 11.22
N HIS A 309 -5.44 17.56 9.93
CA HIS A 309 -4.52 18.59 9.44
C HIS A 309 -5.04 19.35 8.21
N GLY A 310 -6.24 19.04 7.70
CA GLY A 310 -6.76 19.66 6.49
C GLY A 310 -8.27 19.54 6.37
N LEU A 311 -8.88 20.57 5.78
CA LEU A 311 -10.31 20.61 5.48
C LEU A 311 -10.51 20.38 3.97
N GLY A 312 -11.41 19.49 3.59
CA GLY A 312 -11.88 19.37 2.21
C GLY A 312 -13.13 20.21 1.98
N THR A 313 -14.14 19.65 1.33
CA THR A 313 -15.44 20.31 1.16
C THR A 313 -16.18 20.40 2.50
N LEU A 314 -16.74 21.56 2.82
CA LEU A 314 -17.62 21.80 3.96
C LEU A 314 -18.92 22.42 3.44
N ARG A 315 -20.08 21.89 3.87
CA ARG A 315 -21.41 22.43 3.56
C ARG A 315 -22.29 22.42 4.80
N TRP A 316 -22.90 23.55 5.10
CA TRP A 316 -23.84 23.71 6.19
C TRP A 316 -25.28 23.49 5.70
N GLY A 317 -26.12 22.82 6.50
CA GLY A 317 -27.51 22.51 6.12
C GLY A 317 -28.45 23.72 6.23
N GLU A 318 -29.58 23.66 5.50
CA GLU A 318 -30.63 24.69 5.53
C GLU A 318 -31.21 24.87 6.95
N GLY A 319 -31.01 26.05 7.54
CA GLY A 319 -31.57 26.40 8.86
C GLY A 319 -30.55 26.45 10.00
N ASN A 320 -29.29 26.05 9.78
CA ASN A 320 -28.21 26.42 10.69
C ASN A 320 -27.98 27.93 10.58
N ALA A 321 -27.77 28.60 11.71
CA ALA A 321 -27.74 30.06 11.86
C ALA A 321 -26.50 30.74 11.21
N HIS A 322 -26.01 30.17 10.11
CA HIS A 322 -24.93 30.65 9.28
C HIS A 322 -25.48 31.13 7.93
N GLN A 323 -26.55 31.94 7.95
CA GLN A 323 -27.09 32.64 6.76
C GLN A 323 -26.14 33.74 6.23
N GLY A 324 -24.86 33.38 6.07
CA GLY A 324 -23.76 34.26 5.65
C GLY A 324 -22.36 33.67 5.89
N HIS A 325 -22.21 32.50 6.51
CA HIS A 325 -20.90 31.93 6.88
C HIS A 325 -20.64 30.58 6.18
N ASP A 326 -20.09 30.64 4.97
CA ASP A 326 -19.16 29.60 4.50
C ASP A 326 -17.78 29.72 5.17
N GLN A 327 -17.54 30.80 5.90
CA GLN A 327 -16.20 31.30 6.11
C GLN A 327 -15.57 30.71 7.38
N VAL A 328 -15.09 29.47 7.26
CA VAL A 328 -13.76 29.18 7.81
C VAL A 328 -12.82 30.04 6.97
N ASP A 329 -12.41 31.19 7.51
CA ASP A 329 -11.52 32.09 6.79
C ASP A 329 -10.07 31.63 6.87
N ASP A 330 -9.72 30.95 7.96
CA ASP A 330 -8.36 30.51 8.27
C ASP A 330 -8.29 29.01 8.58
N GLN A 331 -7.17 28.38 8.24
CA GLN A 331 -6.87 26.99 8.57
C GLN A 331 -6.83 26.77 10.09
N SER A 332 -6.34 27.74 10.86
CA SER A 332 -6.35 27.76 12.33
C SER A 332 -7.75 27.59 12.92
N GLN A 333 -8.76 28.26 12.34
CA GLN A 333 -10.15 28.15 12.77
C GLN A 333 -10.73 26.74 12.53
N ALA A 334 -10.26 26.02 11.50
CA ALA A 334 -10.67 24.63 11.27
C ALA A 334 -10.23 23.71 12.42
N TYR A 335 -9.07 23.96 13.04
CA TYR A 335 -8.62 23.18 14.20
C TYR A 335 -9.53 23.34 15.41
N ASP A 336 -10.11 24.52 15.61
CA ASP A 336 -11.08 24.74 16.68
C ASP A 336 -12.39 24.02 16.41
N LEU A 337 -12.83 23.95 15.15
CA LEU A 337 -13.99 23.12 14.76
C LEU A 337 -13.72 21.64 15.01
N TYR A 338 -12.55 21.13 14.62
CA TYR A 338 -12.18 19.73 14.88
C TYR A 338 -12.23 19.40 16.37
N LYS A 339 -11.62 20.24 17.22
CA LYS A 339 -11.68 20.06 18.68
C LYS A 339 -13.10 20.06 19.21
N LYS A 340 -13.97 20.97 18.75
CA LYS A 340 -15.40 21.02 19.13
C LYS A 340 -16.15 19.76 18.71
N TRP A 341 -15.86 19.24 17.51
CA TRP A 341 -16.45 18.01 16.98
C TRP A 341 -15.88 16.72 17.59
N GLY A 342 -14.87 16.82 18.47
CA GLY A 342 -14.20 15.67 19.07
C GLY A 342 -13.19 15.00 18.15
N ILE A 343 -12.82 15.65 17.04
CA ILE A 343 -11.78 15.20 16.12
C ILE A 343 -10.42 15.61 16.71
N PRO A 344 -9.47 14.67 16.87
CA PRO A 344 -8.18 14.95 17.46
C PRO A 344 -7.31 15.81 16.53
N VAL A 345 -6.66 16.82 17.11
CA VAL A 345 -5.71 17.72 16.44
C VAL A 345 -4.38 17.62 17.16
N SER A 346 -3.28 17.71 16.41
CA SER A 346 -1.95 17.69 16.99
C SER A 346 -1.77 18.84 18.00
N PRO A 347 -1.24 18.58 19.21
CA PRO A 347 -0.95 19.62 20.20
C PRO A 347 0.27 20.47 19.80
N HIS A 348 0.98 20.09 18.74
CA HIS A 348 2.24 20.69 18.28
C HIS A 348 2.05 21.78 17.20
N ASN A 349 0.82 22.01 16.76
CA ASN A 349 0.52 23.04 15.76
C ASN A 349 0.81 24.44 16.31
N ARG A 350 1.47 25.28 15.52
CA ARG A 350 1.79 26.67 15.88
C ARG A 350 1.23 27.62 14.82
N GLU A 351 0.55 28.67 15.26
CA GLU A 351 0.33 29.85 14.43
C GLU A 351 1.62 30.67 14.39
N VAL A 352 2.05 31.06 13.19
CA VAL A 352 3.28 31.81 12.98
C VAL A 352 3.03 32.98 12.03
N THR A 353 3.77 34.07 12.20
CA THR A 353 3.54 35.31 11.44
C THR A 353 4.76 35.80 10.64
N ASP A 354 5.92 35.19 10.89
CA ASP A 354 7.19 35.53 10.26
C ASP A 354 8.11 34.31 10.13
N PHE A 355 9.15 34.44 9.30
CA PHE A 355 10.07 33.35 9.00
C PHE A 355 10.88 32.87 10.20
N SER A 356 11.19 33.74 11.17
CA SER A 356 11.99 33.35 12.33
C SER A 356 11.25 32.36 13.24
N GLN A 357 9.92 32.50 13.34
CA GLN A 357 9.07 31.56 14.09
C GLN A 357 8.96 30.20 13.40
N ILE A 358 8.99 30.17 12.06
CA ILE A 358 9.07 28.93 11.28
C ILE A 358 10.39 28.21 11.59
N LEU A 359 11.51 28.95 11.56
CA LEU A 359 12.83 28.41 11.90
C LEU A 359 12.90 27.88 13.32
N ASP A 360 12.35 28.60 14.31
CA ASP A 360 12.31 28.15 15.70
C ASP A 360 11.65 26.76 15.84
N MET A 361 10.54 26.54 15.13
CA MET A 361 9.87 25.22 15.14
C MET A 361 10.72 24.15 14.44
N ILE A 362 11.35 24.49 13.32
CA ILE A 362 12.24 23.58 12.59
C ILE A 362 13.44 23.19 13.45
N ASP A 363 14.11 24.13 14.09
CA ASP A 363 15.28 23.87 14.94
C ASP A 363 14.88 23.06 16.17
N TYR A 364 13.79 23.45 16.85
CA TYR A 364 13.30 22.75 18.04
C TYR A 364 12.99 21.28 17.75
N TYR A 365 12.11 21.00 16.78
CA TYR A 365 11.79 19.61 16.43
C TYR A 365 12.95 18.92 15.73
N GLY A 366 13.91 19.65 15.16
CA GLY A 366 15.13 19.09 14.59
C GLY A 366 15.96 18.36 15.64
N GLU A 367 16.03 18.92 16.85
CA GLU A 367 16.70 18.34 18.01
C GLU A 367 15.83 17.33 18.78
N HIS A 368 14.51 17.53 18.80
CA HIS A 368 13.56 16.78 19.65
C HIS A 368 12.66 15.80 18.87
N ARG A 369 13.11 15.30 17.69
CA ARG A 369 12.30 14.42 16.82
C ARG A 369 11.80 13.15 17.52
N GLY A 370 12.63 12.60 18.41
CA GLY A 370 12.34 11.36 19.14
C GLY A 370 11.48 11.55 20.38
N ASP A 371 11.23 12.79 20.80
CA ASP A 371 10.59 13.08 22.09
C ASP A 371 9.06 13.20 21.98
N ILE A 372 8.54 13.41 20.78
CA ILE A 372 7.10 13.47 20.54
C ILE A 372 6.50 12.07 20.40
N GLU A 373 5.17 11.97 20.46
CA GLU A 373 4.47 10.69 20.54
C GLU A 373 4.56 9.80 19.29
N HIS A 374 4.98 10.34 18.14
CA HIS A 374 4.96 9.65 16.85
C HIS A 374 6.18 9.99 16.00
N ALA A 375 6.44 9.20 14.96
CA ALA A 375 7.47 9.55 13.97
C ALA A 375 7.09 10.82 13.20
N LEU A 376 8.09 11.64 12.91
CA LEU A 376 7.97 12.84 12.08
C LEU A 376 9.13 12.91 11.09
N ASP A 377 8.86 13.37 9.87
CA ASP A 377 9.87 13.50 8.80
C ASP A 377 10.15 14.95 8.40
N GLY A 378 9.48 15.91 9.04
CA GLY A 378 9.63 17.33 8.69
C GLY A 378 8.67 18.25 9.43
N ILE A 379 8.60 19.49 8.95
CA ILE A 379 7.63 20.52 9.34
C ILE A 379 6.87 20.95 8.09
N VAL A 380 5.54 21.05 8.18
CA VAL A 380 4.69 21.62 7.14
C VAL A 380 4.42 23.08 7.47
N VAL A 381 4.61 23.97 6.50
CA VAL A 381 4.28 25.40 6.61
C VAL A 381 3.14 25.69 5.64
N LYS A 382 2.08 26.36 6.10
CA LYS A 382 0.90 26.69 5.30
C LYS A 382 0.53 28.16 5.49
N VAL A 383 0.10 28.84 4.43
CA VAL A 383 -0.62 30.12 4.57
C VAL A 383 -1.93 29.86 5.33
N ASP A 384 -2.22 30.64 6.36
CA ASP A 384 -3.37 30.36 7.24
C ASP A 384 -4.70 30.69 6.54
N ASP A 385 -4.78 31.87 5.91
CA ASP A 385 -5.99 32.38 5.25
C ASP A 385 -6.35 31.57 3.97
N LEU A 386 -7.54 30.98 3.96
CA LEU A 386 -8.07 30.15 2.87
C LEU A 386 -8.41 30.93 1.59
N ALA A 387 -8.69 32.24 1.68
CA ALA A 387 -8.85 33.09 0.51
C ALA A 387 -7.49 33.35 -0.17
N LEU A 388 -6.43 33.56 0.61
CA LEU A 388 -5.06 33.65 0.09
C LEU A 388 -4.60 32.32 -0.52
N GLN A 389 -4.93 31.18 0.11
CA GLN A 389 -4.69 29.86 -0.47
C GLN A 389 -5.35 29.69 -1.85
N ARG A 390 -6.62 30.10 -1.99
CA ARG A 390 -7.34 30.08 -3.28
C ARG A 390 -6.68 30.98 -4.32
N ARG A 391 -6.21 32.17 -3.94
CA ARG A 391 -5.50 33.10 -4.84
C ARG A 391 -4.16 32.54 -5.32
N LEU A 392 -3.40 31.89 -4.44
CA LEU A 392 -2.12 31.24 -4.79
C LEU A 392 -2.34 30.01 -5.68
N GLY A 393 -3.43 29.28 -5.44
CA GLY A 393 -3.80 28.08 -6.17
C GLY A 393 -2.82 26.92 -5.94
N ALA A 394 -2.74 26.04 -6.94
CA ALA A 394 -1.90 24.84 -6.88
C ALA A 394 -1.25 24.56 -8.23
N THR A 395 -0.17 23.78 -8.20
CA THR A 395 0.40 23.13 -9.38
C THR A 395 -0.40 21.86 -9.71
N SER A 396 0.00 21.11 -10.74
CA SER A 396 -0.62 19.83 -11.07
C SER A 396 -0.55 18.77 -9.95
N ARG A 397 0.34 18.95 -8.97
CA ARG A 397 0.65 17.97 -7.91
C ARG A 397 0.46 18.51 -6.49
N ALA A 398 0.80 19.77 -6.25
CA ALA A 398 0.92 20.32 -4.91
C ALA A 398 0.40 21.77 -4.81
N PRO A 399 -0.14 22.18 -3.65
CA PRO A 399 -0.54 23.56 -3.41
C PRO A 399 0.67 24.50 -3.41
N ARG A 400 0.51 25.73 -3.90
CA ARG A 400 1.59 26.75 -3.83
C ARG A 400 1.68 27.41 -2.46
N TRP A 401 0.58 27.35 -1.70
CA TRP A 401 0.41 27.96 -0.39
C TRP A 401 0.88 27.08 0.78
N ALA A 402 1.37 25.87 0.52
CA ALA A 402 1.95 25.01 1.55
C ALA A 402 3.20 24.27 1.05
N ILE A 403 4.16 24.09 1.94
CA ILE A 403 5.42 23.40 1.67
C ILE A 403 5.79 22.48 2.84
N ALA A 404 6.47 21.38 2.54
CA ALA A 404 7.07 20.50 3.54
C ALA A 404 8.58 20.74 3.61
N TYR A 405 9.06 21.29 4.73
CA TYR A 405 10.48 21.23 5.05
C TYR A 405 10.80 19.83 5.56
N LYS A 406 11.60 19.09 4.80
CA LYS A 406 12.07 17.76 5.21
C LYS A 406 13.41 17.88 5.88
N TYR A 407 13.50 17.23 7.03
CA TYR A 407 14.77 17.16 7.71
C TYR A 407 15.78 16.34 6.89
N PRO A 408 17.08 16.67 6.98
CA PRO A 408 18.11 15.84 6.37
C PRO A 408 18.03 14.43 6.97
N PRO A 409 18.15 13.39 6.12
CA PRO A 409 18.07 12.01 6.59
C PRO A 409 19.21 11.71 7.55
N GLU A 410 18.92 10.92 8.58
CA GLU A 410 19.93 10.51 9.55
C GLU A 410 21.07 9.77 8.85
N GLU A 411 22.28 10.32 8.99
CA GLU A 411 23.51 9.68 8.54
C GLU A 411 24.08 8.87 9.70
N VAL A 412 24.23 7.56 9.50
CA VAL A 412 24.88 6.69 10.47
C VAL A 412 26.12 6.05 9.90
N ASN A 413 27.07 5.76 10.77
CA ASN A 413 28.31 5.10 10.41
C ASN A 413 28.20 3.60 10.64
N THR A 414 28.62 2.80 9.66
CA THR A 414 28.74 1.34 9.80
C THR A 414 29.98 0.82 9.08
N GLU A 415 30.27 -0.46 9.23
CA GLU A 415 31.40 -1.12 8.58
C GLU A 415 30.98 -1.74 7.24
N LEU A 416 31.75 -1.46 6.18
CA LEU A 416 31.62 -2.11 4.88
C LEU A 416 32.33 -3.46 4.93
N LEU A 417 31.57 -4.53 5.13
CA LEU A 417 32.11 -5.89 5.25
C LEU A 417 32.60 -6.45 3.92
N ASN A 418 31.84 -6.23 2.85
CA ASN A 418 32.18 -6.72 1.51
C ASN A 418 31.45 -5.92 0.41
N ILE A 419 31.89 -6.04 -0.83
CA ILE A 419 31.11 -5.63 -2.01
C ILE A 419 30.93 -6.86 -2.89
N ILE A 420 29.68 -7.30 -3.04
CA ILE A 420 29.32 -8.39 -3.95
C ILE A 420 28.70 -7.83 -5.23
N VAL A 421 28.54 -8.67 -6.25
CA VAL A 421 27.89 -8.28 -7.50
C VAL A 421 26.59 -9.06 -7.70
N GLN A 422 25.56 -8.38 -8.19
CA GLN A 422 24.30 -8.98 -8.61
C GLN A 422 24.12 -8.83 -10.13
N VAL A 423 23.69 -9.89 -10.80
CA VAL A 423 23.42 -9.88 -12.24
C VAL A 423 21.91 -9.70 -12.42
N GLY A 424 21.49 -8.53 -12.87
CA GLY A 424 20.07 -8.25 -13.09
C GLY A 424 19.54 -8.82 -14.40
N ARG A 425 18.22 -8.74 -14.57
CA ARG A 425 17.44 -9.20 -15.74
C ARG A 425 18.06 -8.96 -17.13
N THR A 426 18.65 -7.78 -17.34
CA THR A 426 19.21 -7.35 -18.64
C THR A 426 20.73 -7.59 -18.73
N GLY A 427 21.25 -8.47 -17.88
CA GLY A 427 22.66 -8.76 -17.73
C GLY A 427 23.47 -7.70 -17.00
N ARG A 428 22.88 -6.57 -16.59
CA ARG A 428 23.60 -5.52 -15.82
C ARG A 428 24.16 -6.11 -14.53
N VAL A 429 25.47 -5.98 -14.34
CA VAL A 429 26.18 -6.46 -13.16
C VAL A 429 26.37 -5.28 -12.22
N THR A 430 25.63 -5.28 -11.12
CA THR A 430 25.56 -4.16 -10.17
C THR A 430 26.32 -4.51 -8.89
N PRO A 431 27.30 -3.70 -8.47
CA PRO A 431 27.94 -3.85 -7.17
C PRO A 431 26.99 -3.47 -6.03
N VAL A 432 26.99 -4.27 -4.97
CA VAL A 432 26.15 -4.14 -3.79
C VAL A 432 27.04 -4.22 -2.55
N ALA A 433 27.02 -3.17 -1.74
CA ALA A 433 27.68 -3.14 -0.45
C ALA A 433 26.98 -4.09 0.52
N VAL A 434 27.76 -4.92 1.20
CA VAL A 434 27.36 -5.71 2.36
C VAL A 434 27.91 -5.02 3.59
N LEU A 435 27.01 -4.58 4.46
CA LEU A 435 27.30 -3.76 5.61
C LEU A 435 27.12 -4.56 6.89
N LYS A 436 27.84 -4.18 7.94
CA LYS A 436 27.46 -4.56 9.30
C LYS A 436 26.06 -3.98 9.54
N PRO A 437 25.06 -4.80 9.93
CA PRO A 437 23.69 -4.32 10.07
C PRO A 437 23.62 -3.09 10.99
N VAL A 438 23.05 -2.00 10.48
CA VAL A 438 22.93 -0.73 11.21
C VAL A 438 21.50 -0.21 11.09
N TYR A 439 20.95 0.33 12.18
CA TYR A 439 19.63 0.93 12.16
C TYR A 439 19.71 2.37 11.65
N VAL A 440 18.93 2.71 10.62
CA VAL A 440 18.90 4.03 9.97
C VAL A 440 17.46 4.42 9.72
N ALA A 441 16.99 5.55 10.25
CA ALA A 441 15.66 6.11 9.95
C ALA A 441 14.55 5.03 9.96
N GLY A 442 14.43 4.29 11.07
CA GLY A 442 13.38 3.29 11.19
C GLY A 442 13.58 2.02 10.38
N SER A 443 14.79 1.57 10.01
CA SER A 443 14.98 0.17 9.58
C SER A 443 16.44 -0.24 9.66
N THR A 444 16.69 -1.53 9.82
CA THR A 444 18.03 -2.08 9.71
C THR A 444 18.47 -2.17 8.25
N VAL A 445 19.58 -1.51 7.92
CA VAL A 445 20.25 -1.59 6.63
C VAL A 445 21.46 -2.51 6.76
N ALA A 446 21.44 -3.62 6.02
CA ALA A 446 22.58 -4.53 5.89
C ALA A 446 23.17 -4.56 4.47
N ARG A 447 22.44 -4.03 3.48
CA ARG A 447 22.86 -4.03 2.07
C ARG A 447 22.40 -2.77 1.38
N THR A 448 23.21 -2.25 0.45
CA THR A 448 22.82 -1.12 -0.41
C THR A 448 23.53 -1.18 -1.77
N THR A 449 22.90 -0.66 -2.80
CA THR A 449 23.45 -0.60 -4.15
C THR A 449 24.57 0.43 -4.25
N LEU A 450 25.62 0.09 -4.99
CA LEU A 450 26.67 1.03 -5.39
C LEU A 450 26.52 1.45 -6.86
N HIS A 451 25.40 1.10 -7.49
CA HIS A 451 24.99 1.39 -8.87
C HIS A 451 25.87 0.75 -9.94
N ASN A 452 27.14 1.14 -10.04
CA ASN A 452 28.10 0.68 -11.04
C ASN A 452 29.54 0.81 -10.52
N PRO A 453 30.54 0.12 -11.11
CA PRO A 453 31.92 0.17 -10.65
C PRO A 453 32.56 1.56 -10.68
N PHE A 454 32.08 2.46 -11.56
CA PHE A 454 32.56 3.84 -11.61
C PHE A 454 32.18 4.61 -10.33
N GLU A 455 30.96 4.46 -9.84
CA GLU A 455 30.52 5.11 -8.59
C GLU A 455 31.28 4.59 -7.37
N VAL A 456 31.61 3.29 -7.31
CA VAL A 456 32.47 2.74 -6.24
C VAL A 456 33.80 3.48 -6.19
N LYS A 457 34.45 3.64 -7.35
CA LYS A 457 35.74 4.32 -7.47
C LYS A 457 35.64 5.82 -7.20
N ARG A 458 34.59 6.47 -7.72
CA ARG A 458 34.32 7.90 -7.49
C ARG A 458 34.11 8.21 -6.00
N LYS A 459 33.37 7.37 -5.28
CA LYS A 459 33.14 7.50 -3.84
C LYS A 459 34.37 7.12 -2.99
N GLY A 460 35.39 6.49 -3.59
CA GLY A 460 36.67 6.20 -2.93
C GLY A 460 36.56 5.22 -1.75
N ILE A 461 35.60 4.31 -1.81
CA ILE A 461 35.25 3.37 -0.74
C ILE A 461 36.07 2.08 -0.91
N LEU A 462 36.60 1.55 0.19
CA LEU A 462 37.40 0.32 0.27
C LEU A 462 36.69 -0.69 1.17
N ILE A 463 36.79 -1.98 0.84
CA ILE A 463 36.25 -3.05 1.67
C ILE A 463 36.98 -3.04 3.02
N GLY A 464 36.22 -3.06 4.11
CA GLY A 464 36.68 -2.91 5.50
C GLY A 464 36.52 -1.49 6.08
N ASP A 465 36.14 -0.50 5.26
CA ASP A 465 35.98 0.89 5.71
C ASP A 465 34.86 1.05 6.74
N THR A 466 34.98 2.10 7.56
CA THR A 466 33.79 2.73 8.13
C THR A 466 33.17 3.67 7.09
N VAL A 467 31.91 3.46 6.77
CA VAL A 467 31.15 4.16 5.73
C VAL A 467 29.93 4.87 6.32
N VAL A 468 29.57 5.98 5.72
CA VAL A 468 28.37 6.74 6.04
C VAL A 468 27.21 6.19 5.21
N VAL A 469 26.11 5.85 5.88
CA VAL A 469 24.89 5.33 5.30
C VAL A 469 23.74 6.23 5.70
N ARG A 470 22.88 6.55 4.73
CA ARG A 470 21.64 7.30 4.95
C ARG A 470 20.50 6.67 4.18
N LYS A 471 19.27 7.15 4.35
CA LYS A 471 18.16 6.81 3.44
C LYS A 471 17.79 8.01 2.59
N ALA A 472 17.87 7.87 1.27
CA ALA A 472 17.34 8.85 0.34
C ALA A 472 15.81 8.81 0.39
N GLY A 473 15.19 9.97 0.68
CA GLY A 473 13.74 10.11 0.85
C GLY A 473 13.16 9.14 1.89
N ASP A 474 13.91 8.86 2.96
CA ASP A 474 13.58 7.96 4.09
C ASP A 474 13.27 6.50 3.74
N VAL A 475 13.43 6.11 2.48
CA VAL A 475 13.10 4.75 2.00
C VAL A 475 14.33 4.00 1.48
N ILE A 476 15.13 4.59 0.59
CA ILE A 476 16.17 3.85 -0.15
C ILE A 476 17.52 4.06 0.53
N PRO A 477 18.15 3.00 1.09
CA PRO A 477 19.47 3.14 1.69
C PRO A 477 20.51 3.53 0.64
N GLU A 478 21.31 4.54 0.94
CA GLU A 478 22.42 5.02 0.11
C GLU A 478 23.70 5.05 0.94
N LEU A 479 24.79 4.50 0.38
CA LEU A 479 26.13 4.65 0.94
C LEU A 479 26.75 5.94 0.40
N VAL A 480 26.98 6.94 1.26
CA VAL A 480 27.45 8.27 0.87
C VAL A 480 28.94 8.25 0.53
N GLY A 481 29.76 7.73 1.44
CA GLY A 481 31.21 7.63 1.29
C GLY A 481 31.91 7.13 2.56
N PRO A 482 33.25 7.05 2.55
CA PRO A 482 34.03 6.60 3.70
C PRO A 482 34.23 7.71 4.75
N VAL A 483 34.32 7.31 6.02
CA VAL A 483 34.74 8.18 7.12
C VAL A 483 36.26 8.23 7.16
N LEU A 484 36.86 9.16 6.41
CA LEU A 484 38.32 9.23 6.19
C LEU A 484 39.14 9.31 7.49
N GLU A 485 38.65 9.97 8.53
CA GLU A 485 39.34 10.03 9.83
C GLU A 485 39.48 8.65 10.48
N ARG A 486 38.49 7.76 10.32
CA ARG A 486 38.54 6.38 10.84
C ARG A 486 39.37 5.43 9.97
N ARG A 487 39.74 5.87 8.77
CA ARG A 487 40.64 5.14 7.86
C ARG A 487 42.10 5.32 8.24
N LYS A 488 42.48 6.49 8.79
CA LYS A 488 43.87 6.83 9.12
C LYS A 488 44.53 5.77 10.00
N GLY A 489 45.62 5.19 9.53
CA GLY A 489 46.40 4.16 10.24
C GLY A 489 45.87 2.73 10.10
N ARG A 490 44.86 2.51 9.25
CA ARG A 490 44.29 1.18 8.91
C ARG A 490 44.33 0.90 7.42
N GLU A 491 44.97 1.74 6.61
CA GLU A 491 44.96 1.65 5.15
C GLU A 491 45.49 0.30 4.63
N ASP A 492 46.39 -0.35 5.37
CA ASP A 492 46.96 -1.66 5.07
C ASP A 492 45.98 -2.83 5.29
N GLN A 493 44.89 -2.60 6.02
CA GLN A 493 43.83 -3.59 6.30
C GLN A 493 42.66 -3.50 5.31
N LEU A 494 42.65 -2.49 4.43
CA LEU A 494 41.56 -2.17 3.52
C LEU A 494 41.89 -2.60 2.09
N HIS A 495 40.87 -3.01 1.34
CA HIS A 495 41.06 -3.56 0.00
C HIS A 495 40.17 -2.87 -1.03
N GLU A 496 40.74 -2.54 -2.20
CA GLU A 496 39.97 -1.97 -3.31
C GLU A 496 39.03 -3.03 -3.90
N PHE A 497 37.79 -2.63 -4.20
CA PHE A 497 36.88 -3.48 -4.96
C PHE A 497 37.30 -3.56 -6.43
N VAL A 498 37.58 -4.78 -6.89
CA VAL A 498 37.85 -5.06 -8.30
C VAL A 498 36.61 -5.69 -8.92
N MET A 499 36.05 -5.01 -9.92
CA MET A 499 34.93 -5.55 -10.68
C MET A 499 35.33 -6.88 -11.35
N PRO A 500 34.57 -7.97 -11.19
CA PRO A 500 34.92 -9.24 -11.81
C PRO A 500 34.93 -9.12 -13.34
N THR A 501 35.85 -9.82 -14.00
CA THR A 501 35.95 -9.86 -15.47
C THR A 501 35.03 -10.91 -16.09
N ARG A 502 34.53 -11.85 -15.27
CA ARG A 502 33.61 -12.92 -15.66
C ARG A 502 32.35 -12.87 -14.81
N CYS A 503 31.23 -13.21 -15.43
CA CYS A 503 29.94 -13.28 -14.77
C CYS A 503 29.99 -14.32 -13.64
N PRO A 504 29.62 -13.96 -12.39
CA PRO A 504 29.63 -14.90 -11.27
C PRO A 504 28.60 -16.02 -11.43
N SER A 505 27.56 -15.82 -12.25
CA SER A 505 26.50 -16.80 -12.47
C SER A 505 26.81 -17.80 -13.60
N CYS A 506 27.37 -17.34 -14.73
CA CYS A 506 27.56 -18.19 -15.92
C CYS A 506 28.98 -18.21 -16.49
N GLY A 507 29.93 -17.48 -15.90
CA GLY A 507 31.33 -17.45 -16.34
C GLY A 507 31.64 -16.67 -17.63
N ALA A 508 30.62 -16.17 -18.33
CA ALA A 508 30.78 -15.34 -19.53
C ALA A 508 31.61 -14.09 -19.26
N VAL A 509 32.46 -13.68 -20.20
CA VAL A 509 33.27 -12.46 -20.07
C VAL A 509 32.34 -11.25 -20.04
N LEU A 510 32.48 -10.42 -19.01
CA LEU A 510 31.68 -9.22 -18.85
C LEU A 510 32.19 -8.10 -19.75
N ALA A 511 31.27 -7.34 -20.34
CA ALA A 511 31.61 -6.22 -21.22
C ALA A 511 30.57 -5.09 -21.10
N PRO A 512 30.97 -3.83 -21.37
CA PRO A 512 30.02 -2.76 -21.67
C PRO A 512 29.16 -3.13 -22.88
N ALA A 513 27.91 -2.65 -22.95
CA ALA A 513 27.08 -2.91 -24.14
C ALA A 513 27.50 -2.07 -25.35
N LYS A 514 27.96 -0.84 -25.10
CA LYS A 514 28.58 0.04 -26.09
C LYS A 514 29.87 0.64 -25.52
N GLU A 515 30.77 1.04 -26.40
CA GLU A 515 31.98 1.76 -25.99
C GLU A 515 31.58 3.06 -25.25
N GLY A 516 32.12 3.25 -24.05
CA GLY A 516 31.78 4.37 -23.16
C GLY A 516 30.66 4.12 -22.15
N ASP A 517 29.95 2.98 -22.20
CA ASP A 517 28.96 2.63 -21.17
C ASP A 517 29.64 2.40 -19.80
N LYS A 518 29.12 3.06 -18.76
CA LYS A 518 29.58 2.87 -17.37
C LYS A 518 29.11 1.54 -16.75
N ASP A 519 28.02 0.99 -17.29
CA ASP A 519 27.44 -0.27 -16.85
C ASP A 519 28.16 -1.45 -17.52
N ILE A 520 28.60 -2.41 -16.71
CA ILE A 520 29.14 -3.68 -17.18
C ILE A 520 28.03 -4.74 -17.22
N ARG A 521 28.02 -5.58 -18.26
CA ARG A 521 26.95 -6.54 -18.52
C ARG A 521 27.46 -7.94 -18.83
N CYS A 522 26.65 -8.93 -18.46
CA CYS A 522 26.76 -10.30 -18.93
C CYS A 522 26.12 -10.41 -20.32
N PRO A 523 26.88 -10.76 -21.38
CA PRO A 523 26.35 -10.86 -22.74
C PRO A 523 25.55 -12.16 -22.98
N ASN A 524 25.63 -13.14 -22.06
CA ASN A 524 24.92 -14.41 -22.18
C ASN A 524 23.44 -14.27 -21.81
N VAL A 525 22.66 -13.60 -22.65
CA VAL A 525 21.24 -13.30 -22.38
C VAL A 525 20.39 -14.58 -22.34
N GLU A 526 20.68 -15.56 -23.20
CA GLU A 526 19.87 -16.78 -23.34
C GLU A 526 19.97 -17.69 -22.11
N SER A 527 21.19 -18.11 -21.75
CA SER A 527 21.40 -19.22 -20.82
C SER A 527 21.98 -18.83 -19.46
N CYS A 528 22.19 -17.53 -19.19
CA CYS A 528 22.68 -17.10 -17.89
C CYS A 528 21.60 -17.36 -16.81
N PRO A 529 21.86 -18.22 -15.80
CA PRO A 529 20.86 -18.58 -14.81
C PRO A 529 20.33 -17.37 -14.03
N ALA A 530 21.20 -16.46 -13.61
CA ALA A 530 20.78 -15.24 -12.90
C ALA A 530 19.89 -14.33 -13.76
N GLN A 531 20.19 -14.19 -15.06
CA GLN A 531 19.33 -13.40 -15.93
C GLN A 531 17.97 -14.07 -16.14
N LEU A 532 17.93 -15.40 -16.27
CA LEU A 532 16.68 -16.15 -16.38
C LEU A 532 15.83 -16.01 -15.12
N THR A 533 16.42 -16.20 -13.93
CA THR A 533 15.74 -15.99 -12.64
C THR A 533 15.08 -14.61 -12.60
N GLU A 534 15.85 -13.56 -12.88
CA GLU A 534 15.36 -12.18 -12.87
C GLU A 534 14.28 -11.89 -13.93
N ARG A 535 14.31 -12.58 -15.08
CA ARG A 535 13.25 -12.50 -16.09
C ARG A 535 11.98 -13.18 -15.59
N ILE A 536 12.07 -14.34 -14.96
CA ILE A 536 10.93 -15.04 -14.34
C ILE A 536 10.33 -14.22 -13.19
N ILE A 537 11.16 -13.59 -12.34
CA ILE A 537 10.69 -12.66 -11.30
C ILE A 537 9.90 -11.50 -11.92
N ASN A 538 10.47 -10.85 -12.93
CA ASN A 538 9.78 -9.76 -13.62
C ASN A 538 8.47 -10.21 -14.27
N LEU A 539 8.46 -11.41 -14.85
CA LEU A 539 7.30 -12.02 -15.48
C LEU A 539 6.14 -12.19 -14.49
N GLY A 540 6.43 -12.67 -13.27
CA GLY A 540 5.44 -12.81 -12.20
C GLY A 540 4.97 -11.50 -11.56
N SER A 541 5.65 -10.37 -11.81
CA SER A 541 5.32 -9.10 -11.17
C SER A 541 3.96 -8.52 -11.60
N ARG A 542 3.36 -7.66 -10.75
CA ARG A 542 2.13 -6.89 -11.03
C ARG A 542 2.14 -6.10 -12.35
N LYS A 543 3.34 -5.75 -12.83
CA LYS A 543 3.53 -4.96 -14.05
C LYS A 543 3.60 -5.82 -15.32
N ALA A 544 3.64 -7.14 -15.17
CA ALA A 544 3.64 -8.13 -16.24
C ALA A 544 2.41 -9.04 -16.06
N PHE A 545 2.58 -10.35 -15.86
CA PHE A 545 1.45 -11.28 -15.76
C PHE A 545 0.73 -11.29 -14.41
N ASP A 546 1.30 -10.65 -13.37
CA ASP A 546 0.70 -10.60 -12.03
C ASP A 546 0.41 -11.98 -11.43
N ILE A 547 1.42 -12.85 -11.43
CA ILE A 547 1.31 -14.23 -10.94
C ILE A 547 1.62 -14.24 -9.45
N GLU A 548 0.58 -14.30 -8.61
CA GLU A 548 0.77 -14.45 -7.17
C GLU A 548 1.53 -15.75 -6.85
N HIS A 549 2.27 -15.75 -5.72
CA HIS A 549 3.14 -16.86 -5.30
C HIS A 549 4.35 -17.17 -6.22
N LEU A 550 4.54 -16.45 -7.34
CA LEU A 550 5.77 -16.46 -8.14
C LEU A 550 6.74 -15.34 -7.68
N GLY A 551 7.16 -15.40 -6.41
CA GLY A 551 8.17 -14.48 -5.86
C GLY A 551 9.61 -14.95 -6.13
N ASP A 552 10.59 -14.16 -5.66
CA ASP A 552 12.02 -14.41 -5.88
C ASP A 552 12.44 -15.84 -5.54
N GLN A 553 11.99 -16.37 -4.41
CA GLN A 553 12.35 -17.72 -3.97
C GLN A 553 11.74 -18.81 -4.86
N SER A 554 10.49 -18.65 -5.32
CA SER A 554 9.88 -19.57 -6.28
C SER A 554 10.61 -19.52 -7.61
N ALA A 555 10.94 -18.32 -8.10
CA ALA A 555 11.67 -18.15 -9.35
C ALA A 555 13.06 -18.80 -9.28
N ILE A 556 13.83 -18.53 -8.23
CA ILE A 556 15.13 -19.17 -7.97
C ILE A 556 14.99 -20.68 -7.93
N ALA A 557 14.00 -21.23 -7.22
CA ALA A 557 13.79 -22.68 -7.18
C ALA A 557 13.53 -23.28 -8.57
N LEU A 558 12.80 -22.57 -9.44
CA LEU A 558 12.49 -23.03 -10.80
C LEU A 558 13.71 -22.97 -11.73
N THR A 559 14.53 -21.92 -11.63
CA THR A 559 15.57 -21.58 -12.63
C THR A 559 16.99 -21.83 -12.17
N ASN A 560 17.23 -21.83 -10.85
CA ASN A 560 18.54 -21.98 -10.23
C ASN A 560 18.45 -22.60 -8.82
N PRO A 561 17.94 -23.84 -8.67
CA PRO A 561 17.78 -24.49 -7.35
C PRO A 561 19.10 -24.72 -6.61
N GLU A 562 20.24 -24.67 -7.31
CA GLU A 562 21.58 -24.77 -6.73
C GLU A 562 22.13 -23.42 -6.21
N GLU A 563 21.31 -22.37 -6.18
CA GLU A 563 21.70 -21.12 -5.54
C GLU A 563 22.02 -21.34 -4.05
N ASN A 564 23.19 -20.87 -3.62
CA ASN A 564 23.78 -21.09 -2.29
C ASN A 564 24.20 -22.53 -1.97
N ARG A 565 24.35 -23.38 -3.00
CA ARG A 565 24.98 -24.69 -2.81
C ARG A 565 26.36 -24.53 -2.13
N PRO A 566 26.65 -25.26 -1.04
CA PRO A 566 27.95 -25.22 -0.39
C PRO A 566 29.03 -25.88 -1.26
N ASP A 567 30.25 -25.33 -1.21
CA ASP A 567 31.40 -25.83 -1.99
C ASP A 567 32.03 -27.12 -1.42
N SER A 568 31.69 -27.47 -0.16
CA SER A 568 32.28 -28.63 0.51
C SER A 568 31.35 -29.25 1.55
N VAL A 569 31.66 -30.48 1.97
CA VAL A 569 30.93 -31.17 3.04
C VAL A 569 31.14 -30.55 4.42
N ALA A 570 32.17 -29.71 4.60
CA ALA A 570 32.42 -29.01 5.85
C ALA A 570 31.34 -27.97 6.18
N SER A 571 30.56 -27.54 5.19
CA SER A 571 29.46 -26.58 5.32
C SER A 571 28.10 -27.20 4.96
N TYR A 572 27.99 -28.53 5.00
CA TYR A 572 26.77 -29.26 4.67
C TYR A 572 26.39 -30.23 5.79
N ASP A 573 25.17 -30.10 6.31
CA ASP A 573 24.58 -31.07 7.23
C ASP A 573 23.09 -31.29 6.85
N PRO A 574 22.72 -32.44 6.25
CA PRO A 574 21.33 -32.69 5.87
C PRO A 574 20.38 -32.90 7.06
N TYR A 575 20.90 -33.07 8.27
CA TYR A 575 20.10 -33.41 9.45
C TYR A 575 19.84 -32.21 10.37
N ARG A 576 20.65 -31.15 10.27
CA ARG A 576 20.49 -29.93 11.06
C ARG A 576 19.77 -28.85 10.26
N THR A 577 18.53 -28.58 10.65
CA THR A 577 17.74 -27.47 10.09
C THR A 577 17.91 -26.17 10.87
N GLU A 578 18.42 -26.24 12.10
CA GLU A 578 18.72 -25.11 12.99
C GLU A 578 19.76 -25.53 14.04
N ILE A 579 20.43 -24.55 14.66
CA ILE A 579 21.43 -24.78 15.72
C ILE A 579 21.01 -24.02 16.98
N ASP A 580 20.49 -24.75 17.97
CA ASP A 580 20.08 -24.18 19.26
C ASP A 580 21.30 -23.94 20.16
N VAL A 581 21.45 -22.72 20.69
CA VAL A 581 22.51 -22.30 21.64
C VAL A 581 21.92 -21.62 22.87
N LYS A 582 22.64 -21.63 24.00
CA LYS A 582 22.26 -20.82 25.18
C LYS A 582 22.72 -19.36 25.02
N PRO A 583 22.18 -18.42 25.82
CA PRO A 583 22.61 -17.04 25.77
C PRO A 583 24.12 -16.87 25.97
N GLY A 584 24.77 -16.20 25.02
CA GLY A 584 26.22 -15.99 25.01
C GLY A 584 27.06 -17.24 24.72
N GLN A 585 26.45 -18.37 24.35
CA GLN A 585 27.15 -19.59 23.95
C GLN A 585 27.40 -19.59 22.45
N GLU A 586 28.64 -19.84 22.04
CA GLU A 586 28.97 -20.09 20.64
C GLU A 586 28.53 -21.50 20.21
N PRO A 587 28.07 -21.69 18.96
CA PRO A 587 27.72 -23.00 18.44
C PRO A 587 28.94 -23.93 18.45
N GLU A 588 28.73 -25.19 18.79
CA GLU A 588 29.82 -26.19 18.75
C GLU A 588 30.35 -26.35 17.32
N PRO A 589 31.68 -26.51 17.14
CA PRO A 589 32.26 -26.77 15.83
C PRO A 589 31.62 -27.99 15.17
N TYR A 590 31.21 -27.83 13.91
CA TYR A 590 30.64 -28.93 13.14
C TYR A 590 31.75 -29.82 12.58
N GLU A 591 31.62 -31.12 12.81
CA GLU A 591 32.44 -32.16 12.17
C GLU A 591 31.55 -33.00 11.25
N PRO A 592 31.84 -33.06 9.94
CA PRO A 592 31.06 -33.87 9.01
C PRO A 592 31.08 -35.36 9.36
N VAL A 593 29.93 -36.02 9.24
CA VAL A 593 29.83 -37.47 9.41
C VAL A 593 30.72 -38.18 8.38
N GLU A 594 31.44 -39.21 8.82
CA GLU A 594 32.31 -39.99 7.94
C GLU A 594 31.52 -40.56 6.74
N GLY A 595 32.02 -40.30 5.53
CA GLY A 595 31.38 -40.75 4.29
C GLY A 595 30.26 -39.85 3.75
N LEU A 596 29.93 -38.73 4.42
CA LEU A 596 28.98 -37.74 3.90
C LEU A 596 29.50 -37.12 2.59
N GLN A 597 28.63 -37.01 1.59
CA GLN A 597 28.91 -36.38 0.30
C GLN A 597 27.83 -35.35 -0.02
N LEU A 598 28.18 -34.33 -0.80
CA LEU A 598 27.20 -33.40 -1.32
C LEU A 598 26.30 -34.11 -2.35
N PRO A 599 24.96 -33.90 -2.32
CA PRO A 599 24.03 -34.41 -3.32
C PRO A 599 24.44 -33.99 -4.74
N PRO A 600 24.17 -34.78 -5.79
CA PRO A 600 24.45 -34.36 -7.17
C PRO A 600 23.74 -33.03 -7.49
N MET A 601 24.32 -32.23 -8.39
CA MET A 601 23.70 -30.98 -8.83
C MET A 601 22.38 -31.26 -9.57
N GLN A 602 21.35 -30.50 -9.23
CA GLN A 602 20.04 -30.59 -9.85
C GLN A 602 20.03 -29.92 -11.23
N THR A 603 19.15 -30.40 -12.10
CA THR A 603 18.80 -29.70 -13.34
C THR A 603 17.61 -28.76 -13.04
N PRO A 604 17.70 -27.46 -13.38
CA PRO A 604 16.58 -26.55 -13.20
C PRO A 604 15.35 -27.00 -13.99
N VAL A 605 14.16 -26.82 -13.42
CA VAL A 605 12.89 -27.14 -14.08
C VAL A 605 12.66 -26.20 -15.27
N LEU A 606 12.98 -24.93 -15.10
CA LEU A 606 12.94 -23.91 -16.15
C LEU A 606 14.36 -23.57 -16.61
N SER A 607 14.65 -23.88 -17.87
CA SER A 607 15.84 -23.43 -18.59
C SER A 607 15.56 -22.23 -19.51
N SER A 608 14.29 -21.85 -19.66
CA SER A 608 13.83 -20.67 -20.39
C SER A 608 12.40 -20.30 -19.98
N GLU A 609 11.97 -19.09 -20.31
CA GLU A 609 10.60 -18.61 -20.07
C GLU A 609 9.54 -19.40 -20.86
N ALA A 610 9.95 -20.12 -21.91
CA ALA A 610 9.05 -20.94 -22.74
C ALA A 610 8.35 -22.03 -21.93
N GLY A 611 9.01 -22.57 -20.89
CA GLY A 611 8.49 -23.68 -20.09
C GLY A 611 7.44 -23.30 -19.05
N LEU A 612 7.27 -22.00 -18.75
CA LEU A 612 6.46 -21.54 -17.60
C LEU A 612 5.02 -22.05 -17.65
N PHE A 613 4.34 -21.89 -18.79
CA PHE A 613 2.93 -22.25 -18.93
C PHE A 613 2.69 -23.75 -19.13
N GLY A 614 3.77 -24.54 -19.20
CA GLY A 614 3.74 -26.01 -19.24
C GLY A 614 4.09 -26.65 -17.91
N LEU A 615 4.28 -25.87 -16.83
CA LEU A 615 4.56 -26.41 -15.49
C LEU A 615 3.34 -27.17 -14.95
N ASP A 616 3.62 -28.32 -14.36
CA ASP A 616 2.67 -29.07 -13.54
C ASP A 616 3.28 -29.41 -12.18
N ALA A 617 2.44 -29.93 -11.28
CA ALA A 617 2.88 -30.27 -9.92
C ALA A 617 3.96 -31.36 -9.89
N ASP A 618 3.92 -32.32 -10.80
CA ASP A 618 4.85 -33.45 -10.82
C ASP A 618 6.26 -33.03 -11.22
N MET A 619 6.38 -32.10 -12.17
CA MET A 619 7.66 -31.48 -12.53
C MET A 619 8.35 -30.77 -11.37
N LEU A 620 7.59 -30.33 -10.35
CA LEU A 620 8.08 -29.58 -9.21
C LEU A 620 8.42 -30.45 -7.99
N ARG A 621 8.15 -31.76 -8.06
CA ARG A 621 8.23 -32.69 -6.92
C ARG A 621 9.59 -32.75 -6.27
N ASP A 622 10.62 -32.91 -7.09
CA ASP A 622 11.97 -33.21 -6.62
C ASP A 622 12.84 -31.96 -6.48
N VAL A 623 12.29 -30.77 -6.69
CA VAL A 623 13.03 -29.51 -6.59
C VAL A 623 13.41 -29.22 -5.14
N GLN A 624 14.71 -29.28 -4.86
CA GLN A 624 15.30 -28.94 -3.58
C GLN A 624 16.03 -27.59 -3.67
N VAL A 625 15.92 -26.77 -2.64
CA VAL A 625 16.69 -25.52 -2.50
C VAL A 625 17.58 -25.56 -1.27
N TRP A 626 18.69 -24.84 -1.34
CA TRP A 626 19.66 -24.74 -0.26
C TRP A 626 19.23 -23.69 0.76
N ARG A 627 19.19 -24.09 2.03
CA ARG A 627 18.90 -23.21 3.17
C ARG A 627 20.01 -23.31 4.20
N GLU A 628 20.41 -22.16 4.72
CA GLU A 628 21.35 -22.07 5.82
C GLU A 628 20.62 -22.37 7.13
N ALA A 629 21.16 -23.28 7.93
CA ALA A 629 20.68 -23.56 9.28
C ALA A 629 20.92 -22.32 10.16
N PRO A 630 19.89 -21.64 10.66
CA PRO A 630 20.09 -20.47 11.52
C PRO A 630 20.60 -20.89 12.90
N ILE A 631 21.33 -20.00 13.54
CA ILE A 631 21.68 -20.13 14.96
C ILE A 631 20.54 -19.50 15.79
N ILE A 632 19.96 -20.29 16.69
CA ILE A 632 18.83 -19.94 17.54
C ILE A 632 19.28 -19.90 19.00
N GLU A 633 19.30 -18.73 19.61
CA GLU A 633 19.47 -18.58 21.06
C GLU A 633 18.17 -18.97 21.78
N VAL A 634 18.24 -19.96 22.68
CA VAL A 634 17.09 -20.44 23.45
C VAL A 634 17.23 -20.03 24.93
N ARG A 635 16.30 -19.19 25.39
CA ARG A 635 16.17 -18.75 26.80
C ARG A 635 15.02 -19.50 27.46
N GLU A 636 15.22 -19.95 28.69
CA GLU A 636 14.11 -20.43 29.53
C GLU A 636 13.63 -19.29 30.42
N GLN A 637 12.37 -18.88 30.25
CA GLN A 637 11.69 -17.95 31.14
C GLN A 637 10.58 -18.69 31.87
N THR A 638 10.43 -18.44 33.17
CA THR A 638 9.32 -19.00 33.94
C THR A 638 8.24 -17.92 34.02
N ASP A 639 7.02 -18.22 33.57
CA ASP A 639 5.90 -17.29 33.70
C ASP A 639 5.44 -17.17 35.17
N GLU A 640 4.57 -16.20 35.44
CA GLU A 640 4.06 -15.89 36.79
C GLU A 640 3.36 -17.10 37.47
N ASN A 641 2.91 -18.09 36.68
CA ASN A 641 2.28 -19.31 37.15
C ASN A 641 3.27 -20.49 37.33
N GLY A 642 4.59 -20.23 37.24
CA GLY A 642 5.62 -21.26 37.40
C GLY A 642 5.81 -22.16 36.17
N LYS A 643 5.18 -21.86 35.03
CA LYS A 643 5.31 -22.65 33.80
C LYS A 643 6.50 -22.12 32.99
N LYS A 644 7.45 -23.03 32.71
CA LYS A 644 8.61 -22.73 31.88
C LYS A 644 8.20 -22.56 30.42
N ARG A 645 8.52 -21.41 29.84
CA ARG A 645 8.44 -21.13 28.41
C ARG A 645 9.85 -20.98 27.84
N LYS A 646 10.04 -21.44 26.61
CA LYS A 646 11.28 -21.27 25.86
C LYS A 646 11.10 -20.10 24.89
N ILE A 647 11.86 -19.04 25.07
CA ILE A 647 11.96 -17.96 24.09
C ILE A 647 13.10 -18.32 23.13
N ARG A 648 12.83 -18.28 21.83
CA ARG A 648 13.77 -18.64 20.76
C ARG A 648 14.08 -17.38 19.96
N ARG A 649 15.35 -16.98 19.86
CA ARG A 649 15.78 -15.79 19.11
C ARG A 649 16.81 -16.17 18.07
N ARG A 650 16.60 -15.82 16.80
CA ARG A 650 17.63 -15.99 15.77
C ARG A 650 18.76 -14.97 15.96
N ILE A 651 19.99 -15.44 16.09
CA ILE A 651 21.17 -14.57 16.31
C ILE A 651 22.10 -14.48 15.09
N GLY A 652 21.97 -15.38 14.12
CA GLY A 652 22.79 -15.35 12.91
C GLY A 652 22.59 -16.55 11.98
N GLY A 653 23.39 -16.58 10.92
CA GLY A 653 23.59 -17.75 10.07
C GLY A 653 24.76 -18.60 10.59
N SER A 654 24.67 -19.92 10.46
CA SER A 654 25.71 -20.84 10.94
C SER A 654 26.81 -21.13 9.92
N GLY A 655 26.62 -20.78 8.65
CA GLY A 655 27.41 -21.26 7.54
C GLY A 655 27.19 -22.74 7.18
N LEU A 656 26.32 -23.46 7.90
CA LEU A 656 25.90 -24.82 7.57
C LEU A 656 24.64 -24.81 6.72
N TRP A 657 24.64 -25.58 5.65
CA TRP A 657 23.55 -25.63 4.68
C TRP A 657 22.90 -27.00 4.64
N HIS A 658 21.63 -27.02 4.27
CA HIS A 658 20.86 -28.24 4.02
C HIS A 658 19.88 -28.03 2.86
N GLN A 659 19.37 -29.13 2.29
CA GLN A 659 18.35 -29.09 1.24
C GLN A 659 16.95 -29.13 1.86
N VAL A 660 16.02 -28.38 1.27
CA VAL A 660 14.58 -28.46 1.57
C VAL A 660 13.75 -28.51 0.29
N PRO A 661 12.61 -29.23 0.28
CA PRO A 661 11.68 -29.18 -0.84
C PRO A 661 11.13 -27.77 -1.06
N ALA A 662 11.12 -27.31 -2.31
CA ALA A 662 10.63 -25.97 -2.65
C ALA A 662 9.11 -25.90 -2.82
N PHE A 663 8.51 -26.93 -3.41
CA PHE A 663 7.10 -26.92 -3.84
C PHE A 663 6.25 -28.06 -3.26
N TRP A 664 6.86 -29.03 -2.61
CA TRP A 664 6.17 -30.21 -2.07
C TRP A 664 6.40 -30.32 -0.58
N THR A 665 5.41 -30.86 0.15
CA THR A 665 5.53 -31.07 1.59
C THR A 665 6.65 -32.05 1.92
N THR A 666 7.22 -31.95 3.12
CA THR A 666 8.05 -33.02 3.66
C THR A 666 7.22 -34.30 3.86
N PRO A 667 7.85 -35.49 3.85
CA PRO A 667 7.16 -36.76 4.04
C PRO A 667 6.29 -36.76 5.30
N THR A 668 4.97 -36.90 5.10
CA THR A 668 3.96 -36.80 6.16
C THR A 668 3.22 -38.13 6.31
N ASN A 669 3.04 -38.59 7.55
CA ASN A 669 2.27 -39.79 7.83
C ASN A 669 0.77 -39.51 7.61
N ALA A 670 0.09 -40.37 6.83
CA ALA A 670 -1.33 -40.22 6.58
C ALA A 670 -2.16 -40.30 7.85
N LYS A 671 -3.18 -39.45 7.94
CA LYS A 671 -4.07 -39.39 9.10
C LYS A 671 -5.08 -40.53 9.04
N ALA A 672 -5.38 -41.12 10.19
CA ALA A 672 -6.35 -42.20 10.29
C ALA A 672 -7.77 -41.65 10.04
N ALA A 673 -8.48 -42.22 9.08
CA ALA A 673 -9.88 -41.93 8.76
C ALA A 673 -10.77 -43.00 9.40
N THR A 674 -10.85 -42.97 10.73
CA THR A 674 -11.45 -44.05 11.54
C THR A 674 -12.92 -43.84 11.92
N SER A 675 -13.49 -42.66 11.64
CA SER A 675 -14.89 -42.34 11.98
C SER A 675 -15.70 -42.00 10.73
N GLY A 676 -17.01 -42.24 10.76
CA GLY A 676 -17.92 -41.96 9.64
C GLY A 676 -17.83 -40.52 9.14
N LYS A 677 -17.74 -39.55 10.06
CA LYS A 677 -17.55 -38.12 9.74
C LYS A 677 -16.17 -37.83 9.12
N ALA A 678 -15.11 -38.53 9.53
CA ALA A 678 -13.78 -38.37 8.95
C ALA A 678 -13.69 -38.97 7.54
N ILE A 679 -14.37 -40.10 7.31
CA ILE A 679 -14.50 -40.73 5.98
C ILE A 679 -15.29 -39.82 5.05
N GLU A 680 -16.41 -39.25 5.52
CA GLU A 680 -17.21 -38.30 4.76
C GLU A 680 -16.41 -37.04 4.37
N GLN A 681 -15.63 -36.49 5.31
CA GLN A 681 -14.72 -35.37 5.03
C GLN A 681 -13.59 -35.72 4.05
N ALA A 682 -13.01 -36.91 4.18
CA ALA A 682 -11.96 -37.39 3.26
C ALA A 682 -12.52 -37.58 1.85
N ASN A 683 -13.70 -38.19 1.72
CA ASN A 683 -14.42 -38.31 0.45
C ASN A 683 -14.77 -36.94 -0.16
N ALA A 684 -15.22 -35.98 0.66
CA ALA A 684 -15.52 -34.63 0.19
C ALA A 684 -14.28 -33.89 -0.34
N ARG A 685 -13.08 -34.20 0.17
CA ARG A 685 -11.79 -33.69 -0.33
C ARG A 685 -11.25 -34.49 -1.51
N GLY A 686 -11.90 -35.60 -1.87
CA GLY A 686 -11.46 -36.50 -2.93
C GLY A 686 -10.25 -37.36 -2.55
N ASP A 687 -10.01 -37.62 -1.26
CA ASP A 687 -8.91 -38.48 -0.80
C ASP A 687 -9.08 -39.93 -1.30
N ASP A 688 -7.98 -40.60 -1.68
CA ASP A 688 -7.95 -41.99 -2.15
C ASP A 688 -8.03 -42.99 -0.97
N LEU A 689 -9.27 -43.20 -0.50
CA LEU A 689 -9.59 -44.20 0.53
C LEU A 689 -9.67 -45.63 -0.02
N GLU A 690 -9.71 -45.82 -1.34
CA GLU A 690 -9.76 -47.15 -1.97
C GLU A 690 -8.40 -47.85 -1.87
N SER A 691 -7.32 -47.13 -2.19
CA SER A 691 -5.97 -47.67 -2.14
C SER A 691 -5.46 -47.90 -0.71
N TYR A 692 -5.90 -47.08 0.26
CA TYR A 692 -5.47 -47.17 1.67
C TYR A 692 -6.66 -47.18 2.65
N PRO A 693 -7.28 -48.34 2.88
CA PRO A 693 -8.45 -48.45 3.75
C PRO A 693 -8.16 -47.92 5.17
N GLY A 694 -8.93 -46.92 5.60
CA GLY A 694 -8.82 -46.33 6.94
C GLY A 694 -7.77 -45.22 7.08
N TYR A 695 -7.13 -44.78 6.00
CA TYR A 695 -6.21 -43.63 5.98
C TYR A 695 -6.60 -42.64 4.89
N ALA A 696 -6.66 -41.36 5.24
CA ALA A 696 -6.92 -40.28 4.30
C ALA A 696 -5.62 -39.91 3.57
N VAL A 697 -5.54 -40.23 2.28
CA VAL A 697 -4.42 -39.88 1.39
C VAL A 697 -4.96 -38.98 0.27
N PRO A 698 -4.52 -37.73 0.14
CA PRO A 698 -4.96 -36.86 -0.95
C PRO A 698 -4.68 -37.49 -2.32
N ARG A 699 -5.59 -37.32 -3.28
CA ARG A 699 -5.52 -38.00 -4.60
C ARG A 699 -4.29 -37.66 -5.41
N ASP A 700 -3.77 -36.45 -5.25
CA ASP A 700 -2.56 -35.93 -5.88
C ASP A 700 -1.31 -36.14 -5.01
N ALA A 701 -1.44 -36.83 -3.87
CA ALA A 701 -0.31 -37.19 -3.04
C ALA A 701 0.46 -38.36 -3.65
N HIS A 702 1.78 -38.28 -3.55
CA HIS A 702 2.69 -39.35 -3.90
C HIS A 702 3.13 -40.10 -2.65
N VAL A 703 2.77 -41.38 -2.53
CA VAL A 703 3.18 -42.22 -1.40
C VAL A 703 4.66 -42.59 -1.55
N VAL A 704 5.48 -42.17 -0.59
CA VAL A 704 6.94 -42.36 -0.63
C VAL A 704 7.39 -43.61 0.13
N ARG A 705 6.64 -44.04 1.16
CA ARG A 705 6.88 -45.28 1.91
C ARG A 705 5.66 -45.68 2.73
N GLU A 706 5.60 -46.93 3.14
CA GLU A 706 4.58 -47.45 4.06
C GLU A 706 5.19 -47.80 5.41
N LEU A 707 4.54 -47.36 6.49
CA LEU A 707 4.85 -47.76 7.85
C LEU A 707 3.98 -48.93 8.25
N THR A 708 4.62 -50.04 8.65
CA THR A 708 3.91 -51.20 9.18
C THR A 708 3.68 -51.02 10.68
N ARG A 709 2.42 -51.05 11.11
CA ARG A 709 2.04 -50.95 12.52
C ARG A 709 1.14 -52.11 12.92
N THR A 710 1.56 -52.86 13.93
CA THR A 710 0.74 -53.92 14.52
C THR A 710 -0.28 -53.27 15.47
N LEU A 711 -1.55 -53.47 15.18
CA LEU A 711 -2.66 -53.01 16.01
C LEU A 711 -2.83 -53.92 17.23
N ARG A 712 -3.58 -53.45 18.24
CA ARG A 712 -3.77 -54.15 19.52
C ARG A 712 -4.49 -55.50 19.38
N ASP A 713 -5.21 -55.70 18.28
CA ASP A 713 -5.92 -56.93 17.91
C ASP A 713 -5.04 -57.92 17.12
N GLY A 714 -3.76 -57.60 16.90
CA GLY A 714 -2.81 -58.44 16.14
C GLY A 714 -2.86 -58.21 14.62
N THR A 715 -3.74 -57.34 14.13
CA THR A 715 -3.83 -57.00 12.70
C THR A 715 -2.71 -56.04 12.29
N VAL A 716 -2.19 -56.20 11.09
CA VAL A 716 -1.12 -55.35 10.55
C VAL A 716 -1.74 -54.23 9.72
N ALA A 717 -1.64 -52.98 10.20
CA ALA A 717 -2.03 -51.79 9.47
C ALA A 717 -0.85 -51.21 8.70
N ARG A 718 -1.08 -50.82 7.44
CA ARG A 718 -0.10 -50.14 6.60
C ARG A 718 -0.47 -48.66 6.54
N GLN A 719 0.28 -47.84 7.25
CA GLN A 719 0.10 -46.39 7.25
C GLN A 719 0.95 -45.79 6.13
N PRO A 720 0.35 -45.18 5.09
CA PRO A 720 1.12 -44.53 4.04
C PRO A 720 1.79 -43.26 4.57
N VAL A 721 3.00 -43.02 4.11
CA VAL A 721 3.72 -41.75 4.25
C VAL A 721 3.78 -41.14 2.87
N TYR A 722 3.22 -39.95 2.72
CA TYR A 722 3.09 -39.29 1.42
C TYR A 722 3.73 -37.91 1.43
N VAL A 723 4.04 -37.43 0.23
CA VAL A 723 4.32 -36.03 -0.07
C VAL A 723 3.24 -35.53 -1.01
N ARG A 724 2.93 -34.24 -0.97
CA ARG A 724 1.98 -33.61 -1.90
C ARG A 724 2.43 -32.18 -2.22
N PRO A 725 1.90 -31.55 -3.27
CA PRO A 725 2.11 -30.13 -3.50
C PRO A 725 1.70 -29.29 -2.28
N MET A 726 2.44 -28.23 -2.00
CA MET A 726 2.08 -27.29 -0.94
C MET A 726 0.86 -26.44 -1.37
N GLU A 727 0.14 -25.85 -0.40
CA GLU A 727 -0.98 -24.95 -0.68
C GLU A 727 -0.59 -23.81 -1.63
N ASN A 728 0.57 -23.19 -1.39
CA ASN A 728 1.10 -22.13 -2.24
C ASN A 728 1.46 -22.63 -3.65
N THR A 729 1.77 -23.91 -3.81
CA THR A 729 2.09 -24.51 -5.12
C THR A 729 0.84 -24.67 -5.97
N TYR A 730 -0.30 -25.06 -5.38
CA TYR A 730 -1.56 -25.07 -6.12
C TYR A 730 -1.94 -23.67 -6.60
N LYS A 731 -1.87 -22.68 -5.70
CA LYS A 731 -2.17 -21.28 -6.03
C LYS A 731 -1.24 -20.75 -7.11
N LEU A 732 0.07 -21.02 -7.02
CA LEU A 732 1.04 -20.66 -8.06
C LEU A 732 0.65 -21.22 -9.43
N LEU A 733 0.31 -22.51 -9.51
CA LEU A 733 -0.07 -23.15 -10.78
C LEU A 733 -1.41 -22.61 -11.31
N GLU A 734 -2.36 -22.31 -10.43
CA GLU A 734 -3.62 -21.67 -10.78
C GLU A 734 -3.41 -20.27 -11.39
N GLU A 735 -2.59 -19.44 -10.75
CA GLU A 735 -2.24 -18.09 -11.23
C GLU A 735 -1.46 -18.14 -12.56
N ILE A 736 -0.54 -19.09 -12.74
CA ILE A 736 0.13 -19.32 -14.04
C ILE A 736 -0.92 -19.63 -15.12
N ASN A 737 -1.96 -20.38 -14.80
CA ASN A 737 -3.02 -20.69 -15.75
C ASN A 737 -3.89 -19.46 -16.07
N LYS A 738 -4.22 -18.63 -15.08
CA LYS A 738 -4.95 -17.36 -15.28
C LYS A 738 -4.15 -16.38 -16.16
N ALA A 739 -2.84 -16.30 -15.96
CA ALA A 739 -1.94 -15.43 -16.70
C ALA A 739 -1.94 -15.66 -18.23
N LYS A 740 -2.42 -16.82 -18.71
CA LYS A 740 -2.59 -17.08 -20.15
C LYS A 740 -3.55 -16.09 -20.82
N GLN A 741 -4.50 -15.54 -20.06
CA GLN A 741 -5.52 -14.59 -20.54
C GLN A 741 -5.12 -13.12 -20.27
N ALA A 742 -3.86 -12.84 -19.94
CA ALA A 742 -3.44 -11.47 -19.66
C ALA A 742 -3.46 -10.58 -20.92
N ASP A 743 -3.75 -9.30 -20.69
CA ASP A 743 -3.74 -8.26 -21.72
C ASP A 743 -2.43 -8.25 -22.53
N LEU A 744 -2.53 -7.89 -23.81
CA LEU A 744 -1.40 -7.86 -24.74
C LEU A 744 -0.22 -7.00 -24.22
N TRP A 745 -0.50 -5.86 -23.57
CA TRP A 745 0.56 -5.01 -23.03
C TRP A 745 1.36 -5.70 -21.92
N ARG A 746 0.72 -6.56 -21.11
CA ARG A 746 1.39 -7.36 -20.05
C ARG A 746 2.30 -8.42 -20.67
N VAL A 747 1.86 -9.05 -21.76
CA VAL A 747 2.66 -9.99 -22.55
C VAL A 747 3.93 -9.30 -23.07
N LEU A 748 3.81 -8.09 -23.63
CA LEU A 748 4.96 -7.32 -24.13
C LEU A 748 5.97 -6.97 -23.03
N VAL A 749 5.50 -6.59 -21.83
CA VAL A 749 6.38 -6.35 -20.67
C VAL A 749 7.04 -7.65 -20.21
N ALA A 750 6.33 -8.77 -20.23
CA ALA A 750 6.84 -10.08 -19.83
C ALA A 750 7.97 -10.58 -20.74
N LEU A 751 7.93 -10.29 -22.05
CA LEU A 751 9.01 -10.58 -23.01
C LEU A 751 10.34 -9.88 -22.67
N SER A 752 10.34 -8.96 -21.70
CA SER A 752 11.53 -8.28 -21.21
C SER A 752 12.33 -7.57 -22.31
N ILE A 753 11.62 -7.02 -23.29
CA ILE A 753 12.19 -6.23 -24.37
C ILE A 753 12.87 -4.99 -23.78
N ARG A 754 14.08 -4.68 -24.25
CA ARG A 754 14.89 -3.60 -23.68
C ARG A 754 14.18 -2.25 -23.89
N ARG A 755 14.20 -1.41 -22.85
CA ARG A 755 13.59 -0.06 -22.81
C ARG A 755 12.05 -0.06 -22.95
N LEU A 756 11.42 -1.22 -23.07
CA LEU A 756 9.96 -1.33 -23.13
C LEU A 756 9.41 -1.47 -21.71
N GLY A 757 8.84 -0.38 -21.18
CA GLY A 757 8.13 -0.36 -19.90
C GLY A 757 6.61 -0.42 -20.09
N PRO A 758 5.83 -0.59 -19.00
CA PRO A 758 4.37 -0.70 -19.07
C PRO A 758 3.65 0.40 -19.85
N PRO A 759 3.97 1.71 -19.69
CA PRO A 759 3.26 2.77 -20.41
C PRO A 759 3.43 2.64 -21.93
N THR A 760 4.67 2.41 -22.39
CA THR A 760 4.95 2.24 -23.81
C THR A 760 4.40 0.93 -24.36
N ALA A 761 4.43 -0.15 -23.57
CA ALA A 761 3.85 -1.42 -23.96
C ALA A 761 2.33 -1.32 -24.18
N ARG A 762 1.62 -0.56 -23.34
CA ARG A 762 0.20 -0.25 -23.53
C ARG A 762 -0.04 0.46 -24.85
N THR A 763 0.65 1.59 -25.07
CA THR A 763 0.47 2.35 -26.32
C THR A 763 0.75 1.50 -27.58
N ILE A 764 1.73 0.60 -27.56
CA ILE A 764 1.97 -0.33 -28.67
C ILE A 764 0.82 -1.34 -28.80
N ALA A 765 0.38 -1.94 -27.69
CA ALA A 765 -0.71 -2.90 -27.69
C ALA A 765 -2.03 -2.28 -28.18
N ASP A 766 -2.37 -1.08 -27.71
CA ASP A 766 -3.56 -0.33 -28.10
C ASP A 766 -3.55 0.00 -29.60
N HIS A 767 -2.37 0.36 -30.15
CA HIS A 767 -2.24 0.74 -31.55
C HIS A 767 -2.32 -0.45 -32.52
N PHE A 768 -1.67 -1.56 -32.19
CA PHE A 768 -1.55 -2.71 -33.08
C PHE A 768 -2.61 -3.80 -32.85
N GLY A 769 -3.26 -3.82 -31.69
CA GLY A 769 -4.38 -4.72 -31.35
C GLY A 769 -4.03 -6.21 -31.17
N SER A 770 -2.93 -6.68 -31.76
CA SER A 770 -2.52 -8.08 -31.72
C SER A 770 -1.00 -8.25 -31.67
N LEU A 771 -0.55 -9.37 -31.08
CA LEU A 771 0.87 -9.72 -31.05
C LEU A 771 1.44 -9.94 -32.46
N GLU A 772 0.64 -10.49 -33.38
CA GLU A 772 1.05 -10.72 -34.77
C GLU A 772 1.30 -9.41 -35.53
N ALA A 773 0.47 -8.39 -35.33
CA ALA A 773 0.68 -7.08 -35.93
C ALA A 773 1.96 -6.41 -35.41
N ILE A 774 2.21 -6.51 -34.10
CA ILE A 774 3.44 -5.97 -33.47
C ILE A 774 4.68 -6.71 -33.98
N GLU A 775 4.61 -8.03 -34.15
CA GLU A 775 5.70 -8.85 -34.67
C GLU A 775 6.18 -8.37 -36.06
N HIS A 776 5.27 -7.83 -36.88
CA HIS A 776 5.55 -7.37 -38.24
C HIS A 776 5.75 -5.85 -38.37
N ALA A 777 5.60 -5.10 -37.29
CA ALA A 777 5.76 -3.65 -37.28
C ALA A 777 7.18 -3.22 -37.69
N SER A 778 7.27 -2.17 -38.49
CA SER A 778 8.52 -1.53 -38.86
C SER A 778 8.96 -0.50 -37.80
N VAL A 779 10.23 -0.06 -37.85
CA VAL A 779 10.70 1.03 -36.99
C VAL A 779 9.90 2.30 -37.27
N ALA A 780 9.54 2.55 -38.53
CA ALA A 780 8.73 3.70 -38.92
C ALA A 780 7.35 3.64 -38.25
N ASP A 781 6.65 2.51 -38.37
CA ASP A 781 5.30 2.30 -37.80
C ASP A 781 5.32 2.56 -36.28
N LEU A 782 6.32 2.03 -35.58
CA LEU A 782 6.46 2.24 -34.13
C LEU A 782 6.79 3.69 -33.75
N THR A 783 7.59 4.41 -34.57
CA THR A 783 7.90 5.83 -34.32
C THR A 783 6.78 6.79 -34.66
N GLU A 784 5.79 6.36 -35.46
CA GLU A 784 4.56 7.15 -35.70
C GLU A 784 3.73 7.30 -34.43
N ILE A 785 3.80 6.30 -33.54
CA ILE A 785 3.15 6.31 -32.23
C ILE A 785 3.78 7.38 -31.32
N GLY A 786 2.96 8.29 -30.82
CA GLY A 786 3.39 9.37 -29.93
C GLY A 786 4.06 8.84 -28.66
N GLY A 787 5.29 9.28 -28.41
CA GLY A 787 6.06 8.89 -27.21
C GLY A 787 7.06 7.76 -27.43
N ILE A 788 7.10 7.15 -28.61
CA ILE A 788 8.07 6.11 -28.95
C ILE A 788 9.21 6.70 -29.79
N GLY A 789 10.40 6.74 -29.21
CA GLY A 789 11.62 7.16 -29.91
C GLY A 789 12.25 6.01 -30.71
N GLU A 790 13.11 6.37 -31.67
CA GLU A 790 13.81 5.43 -32.56
C GLU A 790 14.57 4.33 -31.80
N GLU A 791 15.17 4.62 -30.64
CA GLU A 791 15.86 3.62 -29.83
C GLU A 791 14.93 2.53 -29.27
N ILE A 792 13.70 2.88 -28.87
CA ILE A 792 12.72 1.93 -28.35
C ILE A 792 12.14 1.13 -29.52
N ALA A 793 11.74 1.83 -30.59
CA ALA A 793 11.23 1.19 -31.80
C ALA A 793 12.23 0.16 -32.35
N SER A 794 13.51 0.53 -32.48
CA SER A 794 14.57 -0.39 -32.92
C SER A 794 14.73 -1.58 -31.98
N SER A 795 14.65 -1.35 -30.65
CA SER A 795 14.76 -2.44 -29.67
C SER A 795 13.63 -3.46 -29.79
N VAL A 796 12.40 -3.01 -30.11
CA VAL A 796 11.24 -3.88 -30.33
C VAL A 796 11.39 -4.65 -31.64
N VAL A 797 11.66 -3.94 -32.74
CA VAL A 797 11.83 -4.56 -34.07
C VAL A 797 12.98 -5.56 -34.08
N ASP A 798 14.14 -5.21 -33.53
CA ASP A 798 15.30 -6.10 -33.46
C ASP A 798 15.00 -7.37 -32.65
N TRP A 799 14.20 -7.26 -31.58
CA TRP A 799 13.83 -8.40 -30.76
C TRP A 799 12.96 -9.39 -31.56
N PHE A 800 11.93 -8.89 -32.23
CA PHE A 800 11.05 -9.73 -33.05
C PHE A 800 11.73 -10.23 -34.33
N ALA A 801 12.60 -9.44 -34.94
CA ALA A 801 13.43 -9.88 -36.07
C ALA A 801 14.29 -11.09 -35.70
N LYS A 802 15.00 -11.02 -34.56
CA LYS A 802 15.77 -12.15 -34.04
C LYS A 802 14.91 -13.35 -33.70
N SER A 803 13.70 -13.14 -33.17
CA SER A 803 12.78 -14.24 -32.84
C SER A 803 12.37 -15.08 -34.06
N ARG A 804 12.45 -14.51 -35.27
CA ARG A 804 12.17 -15.20 -36.53
C ARG A 804 13.37 -15.96 -37.10
N GLU A 805 14.57 -15.73 -36.57
CA GLU A 805 15.75 -16.48 -36.98
C GLU A 805 15.63 -17.95 -36.55
N PRO A 806 15.88 -18.93 -37.45
CA PRO A 806 15.76 -20.34 -37.12
C PRO A 806 16.64 -20.73 -35.92
N GLY A 807 16.01 -21.23 -34.87
CA GLY A 807 16.70 -21.70 -33.66
C GLY A 807 16.93 -20.64 -32.57
N ASP A 808 16.57 -19.37 -32.80
CA ASP A 808 16.67 -18.33 -31.76
C ASP A 808 15.73 -18.66 -30.57
N TRP A 809 16.22 -18.39 -29.36
CA TRP A 809 15.50 -18.69 -28.13
C TRP A 809 14.23 -17.84 -27.97
N ARG A 810 14.17 -16.62 -28.51
CA ARG A 810 12.97 -15.77 -28.47
C ARG A 810 11.83 -16.40 -29.26
N GLY A 811 12.14 -16.98 -30.43
CA GLY A 811 11.18 -17.69 -31.25
C GLY A 811 10.58 -18.91 -30.52
N ARG A 812 11.43 -19.64 -29.78
CA ARG A 812 10.97 -20.76 -28.93
C ARG A 812 10.00 -20.29 -27.82
N ILE A 813 10.27 -19.14 -27.20
CA ILE A 813 9.36 -18.54 -26.20
C ILE A 813 8.01 -18.22 -26.84
N LEU A 814 8.01 -17.45 -27.94
CA LEU A 814 6.77 -17.07 -28.62
C LEU A 814 5.96 -18.30 -29.06
N ALA A 815 6.61 -19.31 -29.64
CA ALA A 815 5.94 -20.53 -30.08
C ALA A 815 5.30 -21.28 -28.90
N ALA A 816 6.01 -21.45 -27.79
CA ALA A 816 5.49 -22.13 -26.60
C ALA A 816 4.33 -21.34 -25.95
N TRP A 817 4.47 -20.02 -25.84
CA TRP A 817 3.45 -19.14 -25.27
C TRP A 817 2.18 -19.11 -26.13
N LYS A 818 2.31 -18.98 -27.45
CA LYS A 818 1.18 -19.08 -28.39
C LYS A 818 0.49 -20.44 -28.31
N ALA A 819 1.26 -21.53 -28.21
CA ALA A 819 0.71 -22.88 -28.04
C ALA A 819 -0.05 -23.05 -26.71
N ALA A 820 0.34 -22.29 -25.67
CA ALA A 820 -0.33 -22.25 -24.37
C ALA A 820 -1.53 -21.26 -24.33
N GLY A 821 -1.81 -20.54 -25.42
CA GLY A 821 -2.91 -19.57 -25.52
C GLY A 821 -2.55 -18.14 -25.11
N VAL A 822 -1.27 -17.86 -24.79
CA VAL A 822 -0.81 -16.54 -24.34
C VAL A 822 -0.74 -15.57 -25.52
N GLY A 823 -1.23 -14.34 -25.31
CA GLY A 823 -1.19 -13.28 -26.33
C GLY A 823 -2.17 -13.47 -27.48
N GLN A 824 -3.19 -14.33 -27.30
CA GLN A 824 -4.29 -14.53 -28.25
C GLN A 824 -5.51 -13.64 -27.95
N VAL A 825 -5.52 -12.95 -26.82
CA VAL A 825 -6.55 -11.97 -26.50
C VAL A 825 -6.36 -10.78 -27.44
N GLU A 826 -7.30 -10.59 -28.38
CA GLU A 826 -7.33 -9.40 -29.21
C GLU A 826 -7.60 -8.19 -28.32
N HIS A 827 -6.73 -7.19 -28.43
CA HIS A 827 -6.94 -5.95 -27.73
C HIS A 827 -7.89 -5.08 -28.54
N GLU A 828 -9.17 -5.11 -28.19
CA GLU A 828 -10.13 -4.13 -28.69
C GLU A 828 -10.10 -2.91 -27.77
N ASN A 829 -9.59 -1.79 -28.28
CA ASN A 829 -9.91 -0.51 -27.68
C ASN A 829 -11.36 -0.19 -28.02
N THR A 830 -12.26 -0.39 -27.05
CA THR A 830 -13.70 -0.14 -27.21
C THR A 830 -14.05 1.34 -27.16
N GLU A 831 -13.08 2.21 -26.86
CA GLU A 831 -13.28 3.65 -26.88
C GLU A 831 -13.34 4.18 -28.31
N PRO A 832 -14.30 5.08 -28.61
CA PRO A 832 -14.38 5.74 -29.91
C PRO A 832 -13.05 6.42 -30.26
N GLN A 833 -12.47 6.12 -31.43
CA GLN A 833 -11.21 6.72 -31.91
C GLN A 833 -11.44 8.13 -32.48
N THR A 834 -12.10 8.97 -31.70
CA THR A 834 -12.55 10.32 -32.04
C THR A 834 -11.41 11.29 -32.33
N LEU A 835 -10.21 11.02 -31.82
CA LEU A 835 -9.03 11.87 -31.97
C LEU A 835 -8.00 11.34 -32.98
N ALA A 836 -8.35 10.32 -33.76
CA ALA A 836 -7.46 9.71 -34.74
C ALA A 836 -6.80 10.77 -35.66
N GLY A 837 -5.46 10.82 -35.66
CA GLY A 837 -4.67 11.76 -36.47
C GLY A 837 -4.55 13.19 -35.90
N MET A 838 -5.18 13.48 -34.76
CA MET A 838 -5.08 14.78 -34.10
C MET A 838 -3.90 14.83 -33.13
N THR A 839 -3.24 15.98 -33.05
CA THR A 839 -2.24 16.25 -32.00
C THR A 839 -2.82 17.24 -31.01
N VAL A 840 -3.04 16.82 -29.77
CA VAL A 840 -3.64 17.64 -28.72
C VAL A 840 -2.57 17.98 -27.67
N VAL A 841 -2.44 19.25 -27.33
CA VAL A 841 -1.55 19.72 -26.25
C VAL A 841 -2.41 20.20 -25.11
N VAL A 842 -2.26 19.58 -23.94
CA VAL A 842 -2.92 20.03 -22.70
C VAL A 842 -1.96 20.93 -21.92
N THR A 843 -2.45 22.11 -21.55
CA THR A 843 -1.72 23.11 -20.75
C THR A 843 -2.64 23.77 -19.74
N GLY A 844 -2.12 24.14 -18.58
CA GLY A 844 -2.96 24.52 -17.43
C GLY A 844 -3.52 23.30 -16.70
N SER A 845 -4.24 23.57 -15.62
CA SER A 845 -4.88 22.57 -14.76
C SER A 845 -6.32 22.33 -15.20
N LEU A 846 -6.67 21.09 -15.52
CA LEU A 846 -8.03 20.65 -15.81
C LEU A 846 -8.68 20.09 -14.51
N GLU A 847 -9.97 20.33 -14.31
CA GLU A 847 -10.82 19.94 -13.18
C GLU A 847 -11.00 18.42 -13.07
N ASP A 848 -11.30 17.74 -14.19
CA ASP A 848 -11.57 16.31 -14.29
C ASP A 848 -10.37 15.49 -14.75
N PHE A 849 -9.39 16.11 -15.42
CA PHE A 849 -8.22 15.40 -15.92
C PHE A 849 -6.92 15.81 -15.22
N SER A 850 -6.19 14.84 -14.67
CA SER A 850 -4.76 15.01 -14.39
C SER A 850 -3.98 15.11 -15.70
N ARG A 851 -2.76 15.65 -15.68
CA ARG A 851 -1.94 15.75 -16.90
C ARG A 851 -1.62 14.37 -17.52
N GLU A 852 -1.47 13.33 -16.70
CA GLU A 852 -1.26 11.98 -17.20
C GLU A 852 -2.56 11.34 -17.67
N SER A 853 -3.67 11.50 -16.95
CA SER A 853 -4.98 10.98 -17.39
C SER A 853 -5.54 11.71 -18.60
N ALA A 854 -5.24 13.01 -18.80
CA ALA A 854 -5.57 13.73 -20.02
C ALA A 854 -4.76 13.19 -21.22
N LYS A 855 -3.48 12.89 -21.01
CA LYS A 855 -2.66 12.24 -22.05
C LYS A 855 -3.18 10.84 -22.35
N GLU A 856 -3.53 10.09 -21.31
CA GLU A 856 -4.09 8.75 -21.44
C GLU A 856 -5.42 8.78 -22.19
N ALA A 857 -6.35 9.68 -21.83
CA ALA A 857 -7.60 9.89 -22.55
C ALA A 857 -7.38 10.30 -24.01
N ILE A 858 -6.42 11.19 -24.28
CA ILE A 858 -6.06 11.56 -25.66
C ILE A 858 -5.57 10.35 -26.44
N VAL A 859 -4.70 9.54 -25.82
CA VAL A 859 -4.09 8.37 -26.45
C VAL A 859 -5.10 7.24 -26.64
N SER A 860 -5.97 6.99 -25.65
CA SER A 860 -7.01 5.97 -25.69
C SER A 860 -8.08 6.29 -26.75
N HIS A 861 -8.33 7.57 -27.04
CA HIS A 861 -9.22 8.00 -28.12
C HIS A 861 -8.49 8.19 -29.47
N GLY A 862 -7.26 7.69 -29.63
CA GLY A 862 -6.53 7.63 -30.90
C GLY A 862 -5.71 8.89 -31.26
N GLY A 863 -5.61 9.85 -30.35
CA GLY A 863 -4.91 11.11 -30.53
C GLY A 863 -3.46 11.10 -30.03
N LYS A 864 -2.68 12.09 -30.47
CA LYS A 864 -1.29 12.30 -30.04
C LYS A 864 -1.21 13.38 -28.96
N ALA A 865 -0.91 12.98 -27.73
CA ALA A 865 -0.67 13.93 -26.64
C ALA A 865 0.75 14.51 -26.73
N ALA A 866 0.88 15.78 -27.12
CA ALA A 866 2.19 16.44 -27.30
C ALA A 866 2.58 17.31 -26.09
N GLY A 867 3.87 17.28 -25.74
CA GLY A 867 4.40 18.08 -24.63
C GLY A 867 4.63 19.57 -24.94
N SER A 868 4.64 19.95 -26.22
CA SER A 868 4.95 21.29 -26.71
C SER A 868 4.04 21.70 -27.87
N VAL A 869 3.73 23.01 -27.95
CA VAL A 869 2.92 23.58 -29.02
C VAL A 869 3.78 23.84 -30.25
N SER A 870 3.30 23.38 -31.42
CA SER A 870 3.95 23.53 -32.72
C SER A 870 2.91 23.73 -33.83
N LYS A 871 3.34 24.06 -35.06
CA LYS A 871 2.43 24.14 -36.23
C LYS A 871 1.71 22.83 -36.59
N LYS A 872 2.12 21.69 -36.02
CA LYS A 872 1.47 20.38 -36.22
C LYS A 872 0.41 20.08 -35.15
N THR A 873 0.26 20.94 -34.15
CA THR A 873 -0.72 20.77 -33.08
C THR A 873 -2.12 21.12 -33.62
N THR A 874 -3.10 20.24 -33.40
CA THR A 874 -4.49 20.37 -33.87
C THR A 874 -5.32 21.19 -32.89
N TYR A 875 -5.22 20.89 -31.60
CA TYR A 875 -5.93 21.58 -30.52
C TYR A 875 -5.01 21.83 -29.33
N VAL A 876 -5.20 22.95 -28.65
CA VAL A 876 -4.54 23.25 -27.38
C VAL A 876 -5.62 23.36 -26.31
N VAL A 877 -5.70 22.37 -25.44
CA VAL A 877 -6.64 22.36 -24.32
C VAL A 877 -6.02 23.19 -23.20
N VAL A 878 -6.73 24.22 -22.78
CA VAL A 878 -6.32 25.19 -21.78
C VAL A 878 -7.23 25.07 -20.57
N GLY A 879 -6.64 24.62 -19.46
CA GLY A 879 -7.25 24.71 -18.14
C GLY A 879 -6.82 25.97 -17.39
N GLU A 880 -7.07 26.03 -16.09
CA GLU A 880 -6.66 27.17 -15.24
C GLU A 880 -5.14 27.35 -15.24
N ASN A 881 -4.68 28.62 -15.16
CA ASN A 881 -3.27 29.02 -15.25
C ASN A 881 -2.51 28.49 -16.49
N PRO A 882 -2.98 28.83 -17.71
CA PRO A 882 -2.25 28.48 -18.92
C PRO A 882 -0.87 29.15 -18.95
N GLY A 883 0.19 28.36 -18.79
CA GLY A 883 1.56 28.86 -18.96
C GLY A 883 1.86 29.32 -20.41
N SER A 884 3.15 29.53 -20.70
CA SER A 884 3.68 30.05 -21.99
C SER A 884 3.27 29.29 -23.27
N LYS A 885 2.60 28.15 -23.14
CA LYS A 885 2.08 27.35 -24.25
C LYS A 885 0.77 27.91 -24.83
N ALA A 886 -0.10 28.52 -24.02
CA ALA A 886 -1.31 29.15 -24.54
C ALA A 886 -0.96 30.37 -25.38
N THR A 887 -0.05 31.22 -24.89
CA THR A 887 0.50 32.35 -25.65
C THR A 887 1.10 31.89 -26.98
N LYS A 888 1.86 30.79 -26.96
CA LYS A 888 2.43 30.21 -28.19
C LYS A 888 1.37 29.61 -29.14
N ALA A 889 0.24 29.15 -28.61
CA ALA A 889 -0.89 28.66 -29.42
C ALA A 889 -1.60 29.83 -30.11
N GLU A 890 -1.81 30.94 -29.39
CA GLU A 890 -2.36 32.19 -29.93
C GLU A 890 -1.47 32.75 -31.04
N GLU A 891 -0.15 32.84 -30.81
CA GLU A 891 0.83 33.30 -31.80
C GLU A 891 0.84 32.46 -33.09
N LEU A 892 0.55 31.15 -32.96
CA LEU A 892 0.51 30.21 -34.08
C LEU A 892 -0.89 30.08 -34.71
N GLY A 893 -1.90 30.77 -34.17
CA GLY A 893 -3.29 30.73 -34.65
C GLY A 893 -3.96 29.36 -34.49
N LEU A 894 -3.58 28.62 -33.44
CA LEU A 894 -4.10 27.27 -33.18
C LEU A 894 -5.39 27.32 -32.36
N PRO A 895 -6.38 26.43 -32.62
CA PRO A 895 -7.60 26.37 -31.83
C PRO A 895 -7.33 26.03 -30.36
N ILE A 896 -7.83 26.89 -29.46
CA ILE A 896 -7.73 26.73 -28.00
C ILE A 896 -9.08 26.24 -27.48
N LEU A 897 -9.07 25.17 -26.69
CA LEU A 897 -10.27 24.54 -26.12
C LEU A 897 -10.27 24.67 -24.60
N ASP A 898 -11.43 24.88 -24.02
CA ASP A 898 -11.64 24.66 -22.59
C ASP A 898 -11.87 23.17 -22.27
N GLU A 899 -12.00 22.85 -20.99
CA GLU A 899 -12.16 21.47 -20.55
C GLU A 899 -13.49 20.83 -20.96
N THR A 900 -14.57 21.61 -21.01
CA THR A 900 -15.87 21.12 -21.46
C THR A 900 -15.82 20.75 -22.95
N GLN A 901 -15.14 21.57 -23.74
CA GLN A 901 -14.85 21.29 -25.14
C GLN A 901 -13.89 20.11 -25.31
N PHE A 902 -12.99 19.87 -24.35
CA PHE A 902 -12.10 18.71 -24.36
C PHE A 902 -12.84 17.40 -24.08
N HIS A 903 -13.73 17.35 -23.09
CA HIS A 903 -14.64 16.22 -22.89
C HIS A 903 -15.45 15.91 -24.14
N ARG A 904 -16.04 16.94 -24.75
CA ARG A 904 -16.79 16.77 -26.00
C ARG A 904 -15.91 16.31 -27.14
N LEU A 905 -14.69 16.84 -27.26
CA LEU A 905 -13.72 16.42 -28.27
C LEU A 905 -13.40 14.92 -28.11
N LEU A 906 -13.24 14.43 -26.87
CA LEU A 906 -13.07 13.00 -26.59
C LEU A 906 -14.31 12.19 -26.97
N ASP A 907 -15.52 12.66 -26.67
CA ASP A 907 -16.76 11.92 -26.94
C ASP A 907 -17.15 11.89 -28.43
N THR A 908 -16.92 12.98 -29.17
CA THR A 908 -17.52 13.19 -30.51
C THR A 908 -16.51 13.45 -31.63
N GLY A 909 -15.25 13.75 -31.29
CA GLY A 909 -14.22 14.15 -32.25
C GLY A 909 -14.31 15.61 -32.70
N GLU A 910 -15.29 16.36 -32.21
CA GLU A 910 -15.47 17.79 -32.52
C GLU A 910 -15.73 18.61 -31.25
N PRO A 911 -15.02 19.72 -31.02
CA PRO A 911 -15.14 20.48 -29.77
C PRO A 911 -16.46 21.29 -29.64
N GLY A 912 -17.22 21.47 -30.72
CA GLY A 912 -18.45 22.28 -30.77
C GLY A 912 -18.22 23.80 -30.68
N GLU A 913 -19.30 24.59 -30.78
CA GLU A 913 -19.24 26.06 -30.64
C GLU A 913 -19.00 26.49 -29.17
N PRO A 914 -18.23 27.58 -28.93
CA PRO A 914 -17.95 28.07 -27.58
C PRO A 914 -19.23 28.55 -26.89
N ALA A 915 -19.43 28.16 -25.63
CA ALA A 915 -20.58 28.60 -24.84
C ALA A 915 -20.50 30.12 -24.60
N ALA A 916 -21.53 30.86 -25.00
CA ALA A 916 -21.64 32.29 -24.75
C ALA A 916 -21.66 32.55 -23.23
N ARG A 917 -20.66 33.29 -22.72
CA ARG A 917 -20.61 33.74 -21.32
C ARG A 917 -21.89 34.50 -20.95
N ALA A 918 -22.66 33.97 -20.00
CA ALA A 918 -23.80 34.67 -19.40
C ALA A 918 -23.32 35.97 -18.73
N GLY A 919 -24.04 37.06 -19.01
CA GLY A 919 -23.55 38.44 -18.91
C GLY A 919 -23.31 39.00 -17.51
N ALA A 920 -22.21 39.75 -17.38
CA ALA A 920 -22.05 40.78 -16.37
C ALA A 920 -22.84 42.04 -16.81
N GLY A 921 -23.70 42.53 -15.92
CA GLY A 921 -24.56 43.67 -16.15
C GLY A 921 -23.80 44.96 -16.47
N ALA A 922 -24.34 45.71 -17.43
CA ALA A 922 -23.89 47.05 -17.78
C ALA A 922 -24.11 48.00 -16.59
N ALA A 923 -23.02 48.55 -16.06
CA ALA A 923 -23.05 49.77 -15.25
C ALA A 923 -22.59 50.94 -16.12
N ASP A 924 -23.53 51.87 -16.29
CA ASP A 924 -23.47 53.11 -17.04
C ASP A 924 -22.34 54.03 -16.54
N ALA A 925 -21.49 54.50 -17.45
CA ALA A 925 -20.37 55.39 -17.16
C ALA A 925 -20.62 56.77 -17.79
N THR A 926 -21.27 57.65 -17.03
CA THR A 926 -21.23 59.10 -17.27
C THR A 926 -19.84 59.64 -16.96
N GLN A 927 -19.15 60.14 -17.98
CA GLN A 927 -17.94 60.97 -17.88
C GLN A 927 -18.27 62.35 -17.31
N PRO A 928 -17.34 63.01 -16.60
CA PRO A 928 -17.21 64.45 -16.65
C PRO A 928 -15.93 64.84 -17.40
N GLU A 929 -16.12 65.67 -18.43
CA GLU A 929 -15.08 66.48 -19.06
C GLU A 929 -14.48 67.47 -18.04
N LEU A 930 -13.15 67.62 -18.07
CA LEU A 930 -12.45 68.78 -17.52
C LEU A 930 -12.01 69.66 -18.69
N ALA A 931 -12.64 70.82 -18.80
CA ALA A 931 -12.07 72.01 -19.42
C ALA A 931 -12.08 73.13 -18.36
N ASP A 932 -10.90 73.75 -18.19
CA ASP A 932 -10.50 74.86 -17.33
C ASP A 932 -10.39 74.66 -15.81
#